data_AF-A0A9P1FD50-F1
#
_entry.id   AF-A0A9P1FD50-F1
#
_cell.length_a   1.000
_cell.length_b   1.000
_cell.length_c   1.000
_cell.angle_alpha   90.00
_cell.angle_beta   90.00
_cell.angle_gamma   90.00
#
_symmetry.space_group_name_H-M   'P 1'
#
loop_
_entity.id
_entity.type
_entity.pdbx_description
1 polymer ?
#
loop_
_entity_poly.entity_id
_entity_poly.type
_entity_poly.pdbx_seq_one_letter_code
_entity_poly.pdbx_strand_id
1 'polypeptide(L)'
;MRQDGFSGGGGFVAAYRAEESGVGFDYNTARRRVGGTTVHAHDEETSMITRRTLGIILLGTIAWLISPGMNAPKAAAEDAEPAHFHHVRLNVTDAKDSMRFYRRVFGAVPVKFRNASDGLFVERSFILFNEVDDAPDPTLNTGIWHIGWGGVDVKNEYEWWLRHGVDIHTRLSPLPGNDNYYMYINGPDKELIEINTMGHHRFGHVHFFCDDVNETVAWYSKHLGIKPRVPVRPKPTGDPNTLAGIWMNSIQCDNVNMIFFGKPDYEESPTWWPDPPLKDIQPTDNRPIDHIAFSYRDIDPVFERMKADGVEIVAPPEFNEELKMRSFFVRGPNNVLIEVVEAKPIPEGQVWTPLEACVGPWSPQHLHAGPVAALCVSVGEELQPGDDVVTTRLTLDLLRPVTRSPIVVKTSTVKMGRRVGLHQLDLIQEDKLTATARVQRTQEMEVSLPQLQGTGLELAPPGDTPDDFTPLTQQPDGRPMAPFLQCCDLRMRVEGAFFRPVPSEAWLHVHADLLEGVPLSTTAAVAAAADCGNALGAPVALDNPPMLFANADLTIHLARSPETAWVRMAPISTWLDHGIGQTCCALSDARGMLGTSVVTLPLANRPGCTIKSLRALTILFSVGVAVCVATLDSPAVAKDKAEFKVGVAARDITPPTGIPMWGYGDRHADLSEGVLDPLYAKAVVIQAGDDKLALVGLDIGRGPTIEMMKLIRKELSEKAGIENVMISGSHTHHGPVIELTDKEGYGKGKFDKAVEYAEQFPHTLIEVILEADAALQPAKMGVGTKNVALNRNRHTKRLPKATDPMLAVMRFDDMEGNPIGILVNFAAHPTSIDSNILKYSADYVGSMHNTVEEKLGTTSVFMQGAAGDQSSNSPQGVSGYEAFGEVLGNEVVEIANGIETSVPEEPTLKGKVDYFTFPSRIDFSNPWIRVAFGRAFFPELVANFGDEMEDGVQTELNTVILNGNIALVGGSGEFFCNHSNRLKERSYLDHTLFFGYCNGHNLYFPTIEAVSEGGYGADPPVSPVEIGAGEQLMNQALINIYSMIGKLVAPENPAAGTAGK
;
A
#
# COMPACT_ATOMS: atom_id res chain seq x y z
N MET A 1 -44.02 -17.98 53.79
CA MET A 1 -44.52 -17.02 54.81
C MET A 1 -43.60 -15.79 54.80
N ARG A 2 -44.09 -14.62 55.26
CA ARG A 2 -43.38 -13.41 55.77
C ARG A 2 -41.86 -13.28 55.56
N GLN A 3 -41.37 -12.18 54.96
CA GLN A 3 -41.05 -10.88 55.59
C GLN A 3 -39.99 -10.98 56.71
N ASP A 4 -38.96 -10.13 56.87
CA ASP A 4 -38.39 -8.96 56.15
C ASP A 4 -36.92 -8.77 56.66
N GLY A 5 -36.01 -7.94 56.13
CA GLY A 5 -36.01 -6.98 55.02
C GLY A 5 -35.05 -5.79 55.30
N PHE A 6 -34.37 -5.24 54.27
CA PHE A 6 -33.33 -4.16 54.35
C PHE A 6 -32.05 -4.51 55.18
N SER A 7 -30.88 -3.85 55.06
CA SER A 7 -30.18 -3.16 53.95
C SER A 7 -28.79 -2.69 54.43
N GLY A 8 -27.75 -2.64 53.56
CA GLY A 8 -26.49 -1.94 53.87
C GLY A 8 -25.26 -2.53 53.17
N GLY A 9 -24.72 -1.84 52.16
CA GLY A 9 -23.69 -2.38 51.26
C GLY A 9 -22.24 -2.25 51.75
N GLY A 10 -21.33 -2.93 51.03
CA GLY A 10 -19.88 -2.88 51.26
C GLY A 10 -19.14 -4.02 50.56
N GLY A 11 -18.92 -3.92 49.24
CA GLY A 11 -18.18 -4.91 48.46
C GLY A 11 -16.71 -4.49 48.24
N PHE A 12 -15.76 -5.39 48.49
CA PHE A 12 -14.33 -5.16 48.25
C PHE A 12 -13.61 -6.41 47.70
N VAL A 13 -12.69 -6.12 46.78
CA VAL A 13 -11.64 -6.95 46.16
C VAL A 13 -11.10 -8.14 46.98
N ALA A 14 -11.03 -9.33 46.35
CA ALA A 14 -9.83 -10.21 46.34
C ALA A 14 -10.04 -11.46 45.44
N ALA A 15 -8.96 -12.02 44.89
CA ALA A 15 -8.93 -13.29 44.15
C ALA A 15 -8.28 -14.40 44.99
N TYR A 16 -8.43 -15.69 44.61
CA TYR A 16 -7.36 -16.71 44.66
C TYR A 16 -7.70 -17.98 43.85
N ARG A 17 -6.71 -18.88 43.68
CA ARG A 17 -6.72 -20.12 42.89
C ARG A 17 -7.42 -21.33 43.55
N ALA A 18 -7.53 -22.43 42.80
CA ALA A 18 -7.43 -23.80 43.32
C ALA A 18 -6.77 -24.79 42.33
N GLU A 19 -6.16 -25.86 42.88
CA GLU A 19 -5.41 -26.96 42.23
C GLU A 19 -5.76 -28.29 42.98
N GLU A 20 -5.49 -29.55 42.56
CA GLU A 20 -4.60 -30.17 41.55
C GLU A 20 -5.11 -31.63 41.21
N SER A 21 -4.25 -32.53 40.70
CA SER A 21 -4.38 -34.01 40.52
C SER A 21 -5.19 -34.58 39.34
N GLY A 22 -4.80 -35.69 38.70
CA GLY A 22 -3.63 -36.59 38.88
C GLY A 22 -3.91 -37.97 38.22
N VAL A 23 -3.07 -39.02 38.21
CA VAL A 23 -1.68 -39.34 38.67
C VAL A 23 -1.21 -40.54 37.80
N GLY A 24 0.05 -40.81 37.44
CA GLY A 24 1.33 -40.11 37.65
C GLY A 24 2.00 -39.87 36.29
N PHE A 25 3.04 -40.57 35.81
CA PHE A 25 4.04 -41.54 36.33
C PHE A 25 5.05 -41.74 35.16
N ASP A 26 6.37 -41.93 35.28
CA ASP A 26 7.41 -41.65 36.29
C ASP A 26 8.77 -41.67 35.48
N TYR A 27 10.03 -41.77 35.93
CA TYR A 27 10.66 -42.06 37.22
C TYR A 27 12.12 -41.54 37.26
N ASN A 28 12.54 -41.02 38.42
CA ASN A 28 13.92 -41.00 38.97
C ASN A 28 15.10 -40.20 38.32
N THR A 29 15.99 -39.52 39.08
CA THR A 29 15.88 -38.75 40.35
C THR A 29 17.22 -38.06 40.75
N ALA A 30 17.13 -37.04 41.62
CA ALA A 30 18.03 -36.77 42.78
C ALA A 30 19.48 -36.22 42.59
N ARG A 31 20.07 -35.46 43.54
CA ARG A 31 19.55 -34.78 44.76
C ARG A 31 20.49 -33.68 45.34
N ARG A 32 19.85 -32.63 45.89
CA ARG A 32 20.16 -31.85 47.12
C ARG A 32 21.34 -30.86 47.23
N ARG A 33 21.04 -29.83 48.03
CA ARG A 33 21.91 -28.77 48.62
C ARG A 33 22.89 -29.34 49.65
N VAL A 34 24.00 -28.64 49.91
CA VAL A 34 24.30 -27.79 51.11
C VAL A 34 25.40 -26.79 50.67
N GLY A 35 25.56 -25.64 51.34
CA GLY A 35 26.63 -24.66 51.06
C GLY A 35 27.68 -24.56 52.18
N GLY A 36 28.87 -24.02 51.90
CA GLY A 36 29.91 -23.81 52.91
C GLY A 36 31.31 -23.54 52.34
N THR A 37 31.78 -22.32 52.58
CA THR A 37 33.16 -21.78 52.56
C THR A 37 34.37 -22.74 52.76
N THR A 38 35.45 -22.49 51.98
CA THR A 38 36.91 -22.53 52.35
C THR A 38 37.60 -23.86 52.76
N VAL A 39 38.91 -24.11 52.56
CA VAL A 39 40.00 -23.67 51.63
C VAL A 39 41.27 -24.52 51.91
N HIS A 40 42.21 -24.68 50.95
CA HIS A 40 43.55 -25.33 51.07
C HIS A 40 43.58 -26.86 51.42
N ALA A 41 44.68 -27.64 51.27
CA ALA A 41 45.86 -27.66 50.36
C ALA A 41 46.66 -28.98 50.61
N HIS A 42 47.77 -29.23 49.87
CA HIS A 42 48.78 -30.31 50.05
C HIS A 42 48.32 -31.77 49.72
N ASP A 43 49.16 -32.72 49.24
CA ASP A 43 50.54 -32.66 48.68
C ASP A 43 50.89 -33.90 47.78
N GLU A 44 52.18 -34.05 47.42
CA GLU A 44 52.87 -35.17 46.73
C GLU A 44 52.63 -35.26 45.20
N GLU A 45 53.59 -35.05 44.28
CA GLU A 45 54.97 -35.55 44.04
C GLU A 45 55.07 -36.90 43.29
N THR A 46 55.40 -36.84 41.97
CA THR A 46 56.59 -37.48 41.33
C THR A 46 56.42 -37.63 39.79
N SER A 47 57.54 -37.47 39.05
CA SER A 47 57.77 -37.84 37.64
C SER A 47 57.42 -36.84 36.50
N MET A 48 58.13 -37.02 35.39
CA MET A 48 58.14 -36.24 34.13
C MET A 48 56.99 -36.68 33.21
N ILE A 49 56.52 -35.91 32.22
CA ILE A 49 57.08 -34.75 31.49
C ILE A 49 56.09 -33.56 31.57
N THR A 50 56.56 -32.33 31.77
CA THR A 50 55.73 -31.26 32.37
C THR A 50 56.08 -29.82 31.95
N ARG A 51 55.07 -28.93 32.11
CA ARG A 51 55.07 -27.45 32.40
C ARG A 51 54.11 -26.67 31.46
N ARG A 52 53.36 -25.64 31.92
CA ARG A 52 53.28 -25.01 33.26
C ARG A 52 51.95 -24.25 33.48
N THR A 53 51.61 -24.04 34.75
CA THR A 53 50.52 -23.17 35.24
C THR A 53 51.11 -21.95 35.97
N LEU A 54 50.48 -20.78 35.90
CA LEU A 54 50.10 -19.91 37.04
C LEU A 54 49.49 -18.57 36.57
N GLY A 55 48.89 -17.82 37.50
CA GLY A 55 48.59 -16.40 37.36
C GLY A 55 49.38 -15.52 38.34
N ILE A 56 49.44 -14.22 38.03
CA ILE A 56 49.84 -13.07 38.89
C ILE A 56 51.13 -13.23 39.73
N ILE A 57 52.15 -12.46 39.35
CA ILE A 57 52.98 -11.74 40.33
C ILE A 57 52.89 -10.24 40.01
N LEU A 58 52.37 -9.48 40.96
CA LEU A 58 52.46 -8.03 41.03
C LEU A 58 53.74 -7.67 41.80
N LEU A 59 54.58 -6.78 41.26
CA LEU A 59 55.42 -5.79 41.97
C LEU A 59 56.41 -5.14 40.99
N GLY A 60 56.48 -3.80 40.97
CA GLY A 60 57.27 -3.03 39.99
C GLY A 60 57.06 -1.52 40.09
N THR A 61 57.07 -1.00 41.32
CA THR A 61 56.65 0.37 41.66
C THR A 61 57.69 1.46 41.34
N ILE A 62 57.19 2.60 40.86
CA ILE A 62 57.73 3.98 41.04
C ILE A 62 59.05 4.32 40.31
N ALA A 63 58.91 4.97 39.15
CA ALA A 63 59.67 6.16 38.69
C ALA A 63 59.08 6.65 37.34
N TRP A 64 58.96 7.94 37.01
CA TRP A 64 59.20 9.16 37.80
C TRP A 64 58.24 10.29 37.35
N LEU A 65 58.14 11.33 38.19
CA LEU A 65 57.35 12.55 37.96
C LEU A 65 58.06 13.56 37.01
N ILE A 66 57.34 14.63 36.66
CA ILE A 66 57.84 15.94 36.14
C ILE A 66 58.11 16.06 34.62
N SER A 67 57.11 16.63 33.91
CA SER A 67 57.22 17.68 32.85
C SER A 67 57.98 17.40 31.53
N PRO A 68 57.83 18.28 30.51
CA PRO A 68 56.61 18.92 30.00
C PRO A 68 56.38 18.58 28.50
N GLY A 69 55.25 19.01 27.94
CA GLY A 69 54.79 18.52 26.63
C GLY A 69 55.53 19.03 25.39
N MET A 70 55.40 18.25 24.31
CA MET A 70 55.44 18.71 22.92
C MET A 70 54.28 18.04 22.17
N ASN A 71 53.58 18.81 21.33
CA ASN A 71 52.53 18.25 20.46
C ASN A 71 53.17 17.46 19.32
N ALA A 72 53.16 16.13 19.43
CA ALA A 72 53.15 15.26 18.27
C ALA A 72 51.69 14.94 17.94
N PRO A 73 51.20 15.20 16.70
CA PRO A 73 49.90 14.68 16.29
C PRO A 73 49.92 13.16 16.44
N LYS A 74 48.85 12.58 17.01
CA LYS A 74 48.57 11.16 16.73
C LYS A 74 48.39 11.08 15.21
N ALA A 75 49.18 10.23 14.55
CA ALA A 75 48.99 9.97 13.14
C ALA A 75 47.56 9.50 12.91
N ALA A 76 46.79 10.28 12.13
CA ALA A 76 45.48 9.87 11.70
C ALA A 76 45.66 8.73 10.70
N ALA A 77 45.39 7.51 11.14
CA ALA A 77 44.89 6.48 10.24
C ALA A 77 43.42 6.81 9.96
N GLU A 78 43.21 7.89 9.21
CA GLU A 78 41.90 8.28 8.69
C GLU A 78 41.44 7.24 7.68
N ASP A 79 40.14 6.90 7.72
CA ASP A 79 39.49 6.09 6.71
C ASP A 79 39.47 6.89 5.38
N ALA A 80 40.51 6.71 4.57
CA ALA A 80 40.65 7.39 3.29
C ALA A 80 39.44 7.11 2.38
N GLU A 81 38.91 8.16 1.74
CA GLU A 81 37.78 8.04 0.81
C GLU A 81 38.10 6.97 -0.26
N PRO A 82 37.22 5.98 -0.48
CA PRO A 82 37.40 4.98 -1.53
C PRO A 82 37.09 5.60 -2.90
N ALA A 83 37.72 5.08 -3.95
CA ALA A 83 37.39 5.46 -5.33
C ALA A 83 35.96 5.03 -5.70
N HIS A 84 35.27 5.91 -6.42
CA HIS A 84 34.04 5.61 -7.15
C HIS A 84 34.30 5.47 -8.66
N PHE A 85 33.57 4.60 -9.36
CA PHE A 85 33.74 4.37 -10.81
C PHE A 85 33.02 5.46 -11.60
N HIS A 86 33.79 6.39 -12.17
CA HIS A 86 33.24 7.59 -12.79
C HIS A 86 32.83 7.37 -14.24
N HIS A 87 33.75 6.98 -15.13
CA HIS A 87 33.44 6.85 -16.56
C HIS A 87 34.35 5.88 -17.34
N VAL A 88 33.88 5.48 -18.53
CA VAL A 88 34.68 4.88 -19.60
C VAL A 88 34.85 5.91 -20.72
N ARG A 89 36.07 6.10 -21.23
CA ARG A 89 36.33 6.96 -22.39
C ARG A 89 36.46 6.11 -23.65
N LEU A 90 35.75 6.48 -24.71
CA LEU A 90 35.85 5.85 -26.03
C LEU A 90 36.46 6.83 -27.04
N ASN A 91 37.36 6.35 -27.89
CA ASN A 91 37.78 7.09 -29.10
C ASN A 91 36.81 6.74 -30.23
N VAL A 92 36.20 7.74 -30.86
CA VAL A 92 35.09 7.58 -31.81
C VAL A 92 35.20 8.56 -32.99
N THR A 93 34.67 8.19 -34.16
CA THR A 93 34.71 9.04 -35.37
C THR A 93 33.47 9.94 -35.54
N ASP A 94 32.32 9.59 -34.94
CA ASP A 94 31.19 10.50 -34.69
C ASP A 94 30.60 10.16 -33.32
N ALA A 95 30.86 10.99 -32.29
CA ALA A 95 30.30 10.75 -30.96
C ALA A 95 28.76 10.72 -30.97
N LYS A 96 28.13 11.38 -31.94
CA LYS A 96 26.67 11.38 -32.09
C LYS A 96 26.17 10.08 -32.71
N ASP A 97 26.97 9.33 -33.48
CA ASP A 97 26.59 7.98 -33.92
C ASP A 97 26.77 6.96 -32.81
N SER A 98 27.84 7.05 -32.03
CA SER A 98 28.01 6.23 -30.83
C SER A 98 26.91 6.50 -29.80
N MET A 99 26.53 7.77 -29.57
CA MET A 99 25.34 8.09 -28.76
C MET A 99 24.04 7.54 -29.36
N ARG A 100 23.84 7.57 -30.69
CA ARG A 100 22.68 6.92 -31.35
C ARG A 100 22.70 5.40 -31.15
N PHE A 101 23.87 4.76 -31.27
CA PHE A 101 24.07 3.33 -31.13
C PHE A 101 23.76 2.84 -29.71
N TYR A 102 24.45 3.35 -28.70
CA TYR A 102 24.28 2.90 -27.31
C TYR A 102 22.87 3.17 -26.78
N ARG A 103 22.27 4.30 -27.15
CA ARG A 103 20.86 4.60 -26.85
C ARG A 103 19.90 3.59 -27.51
N ARG A 104 20.14 3.23 -28.77
CA ARG A 104 19.29 2.28 -29.53
C ARG A 104 19.43 0.83 -29.05
N VAL A 105 20.64 0.41 -28.66
CA VAL A 105 20.96 -0.98 -28.33
C VAL A 105 20.79 -1.27 -26.84
N PHE A 106 21.11 -0.31 -25.96
CA PHE A 106 21.16 -0.49 -24.50
C PHE A 106 20.29 0.49 -23.70
N GLY A 107 19.60 1.43 -24.34
CA GLY A 107 18.80 2.45 -23.63
C GLY A 107 19.62 3.52 -22.89
N ALA A 108 20.93 3.62 -23.15
CA ALA A 108 21.82 4.60 -22.51
C ALA A 108 21.32 6.05 -22.67
N VAL A 109 21.44 6.86 -21.61
CA VAL A 109 20.81 8.18 -21.52
C VAL A 109 21.73 9.27 -22.08
N PRO A 110 21.37 10.03 -23.13
CA PRO A 110 22.19 11.12 -23.65
C PRO A 110 22.26 12.33 -22.71
N VAL A 111 23.46 12.86 -22.48
CA VAL A 111 23.72 13.95 -21.52
C VAL A 111 24.72 14.98 -22.06
N LYS A 112 24.67 16.20 -21.51
CA LYS A 112 25.71 17.22 -21.72
C LYS A 112 26.57 17.33 -20.46
N PHE A 113 27.61 16.51 -20.39
CA PHE A 113 28.49 16.41 -19.22
C PHE A 113 29.03 17.79 -18.80
N ARG A 114 28.79 18.17 -17.54
CA ARG A 114 29.01 19.51 -16.95
C ARG A 114 28.63 20.69 -17.87
N ASN A 115 27.57 20.56 -18.68
CA ASN A 115 27.05 21.52 -19.67
C ASN A 115 28.01 21.82 -20.85
N ALA A 116 29.05 21.01 -21.05
CA ALA A 116 30.11 21.24 -22.02
C ALA A 116 30.20 20.11 -23.06
N SER A 117 30.74 18.94 -22.68
CA SER A 117 30.97 17.82 -23.61
C SER A 117 29.73 16.95 -23.82
N ASP A 118 29.65 16.27 -24.95
CA ASP A 118 28.60 15.26 -25.22
C ASP A 118 28.97 13.91 -24.57
N GLY A 119 27.98 13.20 -24.05
CA GLY A 119 28.22 11.93 -23.37
C GLY A 119 26.95 11.10 -23.17
N LEU A 120 27.13 9.91 -22.59
CA LEU A 120 26.06 9.04 -22.14
C LEU A 120 26.17 8.81 -20.64
N PHE A 121 25.03 8.62 -19.99
CA PHE A 121 24.94 8.12 -18.63
C PHE A 121 24.43 6.67 -18.62
N VAL A 122 25.08 5.82 -17.82
CA VAL A 122 24.87 4.38 -17.75
C VAL A 122 24.87 3.92 -16.28
N GLU A 123 23.68 3.69 -15.73
CA GLU A 123 23.37 3.35 -14.32
C GLU A 123 23.86 4.36 -13.26
N ARG A 124 25.18 4.44 -13.03
CA ARG A 124 25.87 5.33 -12.08
C ARG A 124 27.21 5.86 -12.59
N SER A 125 27.49 5.67 -13.87
CA SER A 125 28.75 6.04 -14.52
C SER A 125 28.48 6.68 -15.87
N PHE A 126 29.50 7.27 -16.50
CA PHE A 126 29.38 7.85 -17.83
C PHE A 126 30.11 7.02 -18.91
N ILE A 127 29.67 7.18 -20.16
CA ILE A 127 30.53 6.95 -21.33
C ILE A 127 30.79 8.33 -21.94
N LEU A 128 32.05 8.73 -22.00
CA LEU A 128 32.48 10.01 -22.58
C LEU A 128 33.34 9.75 -23.83
N PHE A 129 33.41 10.74 -24.73
CA PHE A 129 33.92 10.54 -26.08
C PHE A 129 35.10 11.45 -26.40
N ASN A 130 36.14 10.89 -27.01
CA ASN A 130 37.10 11.63 -27.81
C ASN A 130 36.67 11.52 -29.28
N GLU A 131 36.26 12.61 -29.93
CA GLU A 131 36.10 12.62 -31.39
C GLU A 131 37.51 12.65 -32.04
N VAL A 132 37.83 11.65 -32.88
CA VAL A 132 39.15 11.46 -33.53
C VAL A 132 39.03 11.42 -35.05
N ASP A 133 40.02 11.96 -35.76
CA ASP A 133 40.01 12.05 -37.25
C ASP A 133 40.14 10.68 -37.94
N ASP A 134 40.90 9.76 -37.36
CA ASP A 134 41.14 8.40 -37.85
C ASP A 134 40.53 7.36 -36.89
N ALA A 135 39.95 6.29 -37.43
CA ALA A 135 39.35 5.23 -36.62
C ALA A 135 40.42 4.47 -35.78
N PRO A 136 40.17 4.20 -34.49
CA PRO A 136 41.15 3.60 -33.58
C PRO A 136 41.47 2.13 -33.94
N ASP A 137 42.67 1.66 -33.58
CA ASP A 137 43.12 0.28 -33.85
C ASP A 137 42.33 -0.74 -32.98
N PRO A 138 41.47 -1.59 -33.57
CA PRO A 138 40.58 -2.49 -32.84
C PRO A 138 41.24 -3.80 -32.42
N THR A 139 42.56 -3.93 -32.60
CA THR A 139 43.28 -5.15 -32.20
C THR A 139 43.14 -5.36 -30.69
N LEU A 140 42.60 -6.52 -30.28
CA LEU A 140 42.37 -6.91 -28.90
C LEU A 140 43.69 -7.32 -28.21
N ASN A 141 44.60 -6.37 -28.00
CA ASN A 141 45.91 -6.60 -27.38
C ASN A 141 46.18 -5.72 -26.16
N THR A 142 45.14 -5.13 -25.59
CA THR A 142 45.16 -4.10 -24.54
C THR A 142 44.84 -4.62 -23.15
N GLY A 143 45.19 -3.85 -22.12
CA GLY A 143 44.89 -4.20 -20.73
C GLY A 143 43.39 -4.19 -20.39
N ILE A 144 42.61 -3.34 -21.06
CA ILE A 144 41.14 -3.49 -21.14
C ILE A 144 40.83 -4.40 -22.32
N TRP A 145 39.95 -5.39 -22.12
CA TRP A 145 39.45 -6.29 -23.17
C TRP A 145 38.12 -5.79 -23.73
N HIS A 146 37.11 -5.64 -22.87
CA HIS A 146 35.76 -5.21 -23.27
C HIS A 146 34.94 -4.64 -22.11
N ILE A 147 33.85 -3.97 -22.47
CA ILE A 147 32.81 -3.46 -21.57
C ILE A 147 31.54 -4.33 -21.68
N GLY A 148 30.71 -4.38 -20.63
CA GLY A 148 29.70 -5.43 -20.49
C GLY A 148 28.32 -4.98 -19.99
N TRP A 149 27.29 -5.48 -20.66
CA TRP A 149 25.88 -5.29 -20.31
C TRP A 149 25.19 -6.61 -19.96
N GLY A 150 24.17 -6.53 -19.11
CA GLY A 150 23.17 -7.59 -19.02
C GLY A 150 22.22 -7.60 -20.23
N GLY A 151 21.72 -8.78 -20.56
CA GLY A 151 20.54 -9.01 -21.42
C GLY A 151 19.41 -9.69 -20.64
N VAL A 152 18.17 -9.49 -21.09
CA VAL A 152 16.95 -10.06 -20.47
C VAL A 152 16.67 -11.44 -21.06
N ASP A 153 16.63 -11.52 -22.39
CA ASP A 153 16.50 -12.76 -23.16
C ASP A 153 17.50 -12.69 -24.33
N VAL A 154 18.75 -12.98 -24.02
CA VAL A 154 19.90 -12.89 -24.94
C VAL A 154 19.68 -13.69 -26.24
N LYS A 155 18.84 -14.73 -26.18
CA LYS A 155 18.52 -15.62 -27.30
C LYS A 155 17.52 -14.99 -28.28
N ASN A 156 16.49 -14.32 -27.78
CA ASN A 156 15.58 -13.52 -28.61
C ASN A 156 16.18 -12.14 -29.00
N GLU A 157 17.07 -11.59 -28.18
CA GLU A 157 17.84 -10.35 -28.44
C GLU A 157 18.83 -10.53 -29.60
N TYR A 158 19.56 -11.66 -29.66
CA TYR A 158 20.45 -12.01 -30.79
C TYR A 158 19.73 -11.93 -32.15
N GLU A 159 18.55 -12.54 -32.22
CA GLU A 159 17.67 -12.53 -33.39
C GLU A 159 17.16 -11.10 -33.71
N TRP A 160 16.96 -10.25 -32.70
CA TRP A 160 16.61 -8.85 -32.91
C TRP A 160 17.80 -8.03 -33.45
N TRP A 161 19.01 -8.20 -32.90
CA TRP A 161 20.23 -7.53 -33.38
C TRP A 161 20.60 -7.89 -34.82
N LEU A 162 20.51 -9.16 -35.19
CA LEU A 162 20.66 -9.61 -36.59
C LEU A 162 19.70 -8.88 -37.55
N ARG A 163 18.43 -8.72 -37.15
CA ARG A 163 17.43 -8.01 -37.98
C ARG A 163 17.63 -6.50 -38.06
N HIS A 164 18.34 -5.90 -37.10
CA HIS A 164 18.57 -4.44 -37.04
C HIS A 164 19.98 -4.01 -37.47
N GLY A 165 20.79 -4.94 -38.00
CA GLY A 165 22.11 -4.63 -38.55
C GLY A 165 23.14 -4.21 -37.50
N VAL A 166 23.06 -4.77 -36.29
CA VAL A 166 24.13 -4.65 -35.29
C VAL A 166 25.29 -5.56 -35.70
N ASP A 167 26.52 -5.07 -35.53
CA ASP A 167 27.72 -5.81 -35.90
C ASP A 167 28.09 -6.84 -34.81
N ILE A 168 27.78 -8.11 -35.05
CA ILE A 168 27.94 -9.20 -34.09
C ILE A 168 29.32 -9.84 -34.26
N HIS A 169 30.16 -9.75 -33.23
CA HIS A 169 31.54 -10.27 -33.22
C HIS A 169 31.58 -11.78 -32.98
N THR A 170 30.75 -12.33 -32.07
CA THR A 170 30.62 -13.79 -31.87
C THR A 170 29.18 -14.28 -31.93
N ARG A 171 29.03 -15.56 -32.30
CA ARG A 171 27.74 -16.25 -32.22
C ARG A 171 27.32 -16.44 -30.77
N LEU A 172 26.00 -16.40 -30.55
CA LEU A 172 25.35 -16.76 -29.29
C LEU A 172 25.91 -18.07 -28.72
N SER A 173 26.53 -17.99 -27.55
CA SER A 173 27.26 -19.08 -26.91
C SER A 173 26.70 -19.37 -25.51
N PRO A 174 26.53 -20.64 -25.11
CA PRO A 174 26.00 -20.96 -23.78
C PRO A 174 27.03 -20.72 -22.68
N LEU A 175 26.57 -20.25 -21.53
CA LEU A 175 27.35 -20.19 -20.29
C LEU A 175 27.29 -21.55 -19.56
N PRO A 176 28.39 -22.03 -18.96
CA PRO A 176 28.40 -23.36 -18.33
C PRO A 176 27.40 -23.49 -17.17
N GLY A 177 26.51 -24.49 -17.24
CA GLY A 177 25.69 -24.95 -16.11
C GLY A 177 24.24 -24.46 -16.05
N ASN A 178 23.75 -23.69 -17.02
CA ASN A 178 22.33 -23.29 -17.12
C ASN A 178 21.94 -22.94 -18.57
N ASP A 179 20.65 -22.64 -18.83
CA ASP A 179 20.17 -22.09 -20.13
C ASP A 179 20.46 -20.58 -20.27
N ASN A 180 21.64 -20.15 -19.78
CA ASN A 180 22.14 -18.78 -19.89
C ASN A 180 23.09 -18.69 -21.09
N TYR A 181 23.16 -17.53 -21.72
CA TYR A 181 23.99 -17.29 -22.91
C TYR A 181 24.79 -15.99 -22.80
N TYR A 182 25.85 -15.90 -23.60
CA TYR A 182 26.62 -14.70 -23.84
C TYR A 182 26.95 -14.53 -25.34
N MET A 183 27.30 -13.32 -25.74
CA MET A 183 27.83 -12.99 -27.06
C MET A 183 28.58 -11.66 -27.01
N TYR A 184 29.39 -11.41 -28.02
CA TYR A 184 30.07 -10.13 -28.24
C TYR A 184 29.51 -9.41 -29.47
N ILE A 185 29.34 -8.10 -29.37
CA ILE A 185 29.07 -7.18 -30.48
C ILE A 185 30.14 -6.09 -30.52
N ASN A 186 30.29 -5.46 -31.68
CA ASN A 186 31.10 -4.26 -31.85
C ASN A 186 30.19 -3.03 -31.72
N GLY A 187 30.68 -1.97 -31.07
CA GLY A 187 30.17 -0.62 -31.29
C GLY A 187 30.66 -0.01 -32.61
N PRO A 188 30.30 1.25 -32.93
CA PRO A 188 30.55 1.86 -34.23
C PRO A 188 32.04 1.93 -34.60
N ASP A 189 32.89 2.28 -33.62
CA ASP A 189 34.34 2.42 -33.77
C ASP A 189 35.11 1.18 -33.25
N LYS A 190 34.41 0.03 -33.22
CA LYS A 190 34.94 -1.31 -32.91
C LYS A 190 35.40 -1.51 -31.48
N GLU A 191 34.83 -0.76 -30.55
CA GLU A 191 34.83 -1.09 -29.13
C GLU A 191 34.06 -2.40 -28.90
N LEU A 192 34.68 -3.35 -28.21
CA LEU A 192 34.09 -4.67 -27.98
C LEU A 192 33.13 -4.62 -26.78
N ILE A 193 31.93 -5.18 -26.96
CA ILE A 193 30.87 -5.16 -25.95
C ILE A 193 30.32 -6.57 -25.73
N GLU A 194 30.38 -7.05 -24.49
CA GLU A 194 29.73 -8.31 -24.07
C GLU A 194 28.28 -8.07 -23.67
N ILE A 195 27.39 -9.01 -24.05
CA ILE A 195 26.09 -9.13 -23.42
C ILE A 195 25.87 -10.55 -22.90
N ASN A 196 25.47 -10.68 -21.64
CA ASN A 196 25.23 -11.96 -20.96
C ASN A 196 23.87 -12.02 -20.24
N THR A 197 23.32 -13.22 -20.05
CA THR A 197 21.96 -13.40 -19.48
C THR A 197 21.92 -13.03 -17.99
N MET A 198 21.34 -11.86 -17.69
CA MET A 198 21.30 -11.26 -16.33
C MET A 198 19.91 -10.73 -15.94
N GLY A 199 18.93 -10.73 -16.86
CA GLY A 199 17.55 -10.31 -16.59
C GLY A 199 17.31 -8.79 -16.63
N HIS A 200 18.29 -8.01 -17.10
CA HIS A 200 18.21 -6.54 -17.15
C HIS A 200 19.13 -5.96 -18.25
N HIS A 201 18.78 -4.83 -18.87
CA HIS A 201 19.64 -4.09 -19.81
C HIS A 201 20.44 -3.00 -19.08
N ARG A 202 21.56 -3.38 -18.45
CA ARG A 202 22.36 -2.48 -17.59
C ARG A 202 23.86 -2.66 -17.80
N PHE A 203 24.60 -1.56 -17.75
CA PHE A 203 26.07 -1.58 -17.71
C PHE A 203 26.51 -2.13 -16.34
N GLY A 204 27.27 -3.23 -16.35
CA GLY A 204 27.56 -3.99 -15.13
C GLY A 204 29.00 -4.44 -14.97
N HIS A 205 29.81 -4.49 -16.03
CA HIS A 205 31.18 -5.02 -15.92
C HIS A 205 32.16 -4.47 -16.97
N VAL A 206 33.45 -4.61 -16.64
CA VAL A 206 34.59 -4.37 -17.55
C VAL A 206 35.56 -5.55 -17.37
N HIS A 207 36.00 -6.15 -18.48
CA HIS A 207 37.00 -7.23 -18.46
C HIS A 207 38.39 -6.69 -18.81
N PHE A 208 39.40 -7.24 -18.13
CA PHE A 208 40.80 -6.86 -18.26
C PHE A 208 41.68 -8.08 -18.49
N PHE A 209 42.77 -7.90 -19.25
CA PHE A 209 43.86 -8.87 -19.33
C PHE A 209 45.04 -8.46 -18.44
N CYS A 210 45.61 -9.47 -17.78
CA CYS A 210 46.65 -9.29 -16.78
C CYS A 210 47.84 -10.24 -16.97
N ASP A 211 49.05 -9.73 -16.74
CA ASP A 211 50.25 -10.56 -16.55
C ASP A 211 50.15 -11.41 -15.27
N ASP A 212 49.87 -10.77 -14.13
CA ASP A 212 49.46 -11.43 -12.89
C ASP A 212 48.14 -10.84 -12.36
N VAL A 213 47.14 -11.70 -12.17
CA VAL A 213 45.79 -11.35 -11.72
C VAL A 213 45.78 -10.85 -10.27
N ASN A 214 46.60 -11.44 -9.40
CA ASN A 214 46.66 -11.11 -7.99
C ASN A 214 47.43 -9.81 -7.73
N GLU A 215 48.56 -9.60 -8.42
CA GLU A 215 49.31 -8.34 -8.33
C GLU A 215 48.48 -7.17 -8.89
N THR A 216 47.78 -7.38 -10.02
CA THR A 216 46.83 -6.40 -10.56
C THR A 216 45.75 -6.04 -9.54
N VAL A 217 45.07 -7.05 -8.97
CA VAL A 217 44.03 -6.82 -7.96
C VAL A 217 44.58 -6.14 -6.70
N ALA A 218 45.79 -6.49 -6.26
CA ALA A 218 46.44 -5.85 -5.13
C ALA A 218 46.79 -4.38 -5.39
N TRP A 219 47.21 -4.03 -6.61
CA TRP A 219 47.45 -2.64 -7.02
C TRP A 219 46.17 -1.80 -6.93
N TYR A 220 45.07 -2.26 -7.55
CA TYR A 220 43.78 -1.56 -7.49
C TYR A 220 43.29 -1.43 -6.04
N SER A 221 43.46 -2.48 -5.23
CA SER A 221 43.11 -2.44 -3.80
C SER A 221 43.94 -1.43 -3.00
N LYS A 222 45.24 -1.32 -3.27
CA LYS A 222 46.15 -0.41 -2.57
C LYS A 222 45.92 1.05 -2.96
N HIS A 223 45.83 1.34 -4.26
CA HIS A 223 45.84 2.71 -4.76
C HIS A 223 44.44 3.35 -4.77
N LEU A 224 43.41 2.57 -5.08
CA LEU A 224 42.02 3.03 -5.13
C LEU A 224 41.20 2.75 -3.86
N GLY A 225 41.68 1.86 -2.97
CA GLY A 225 41.02 1.51 -1.70
C GLY A 225 39.90 0.47 -1.81
N ILE A 226 39.65 -0.07 -3.01
CA ILE A 226 38.51 -0.94 -3.31
C ILE A 226 38.85 -2.41 -2.99
N LYS A 227 37.97 -3.15 -2.31
CA LYS A 227 38.26 -4.52 -1.85
C LYS A 227 37.91 -5.60 -2.91
N PRO A 228 38.71 -6.68 -3.02
CA PRO A 228 38.42 -7.78 -3.94
C PRO A 228 37.23 -8.63 -3.48
N ARG A 229 36.49 -9.20 -4.44
CA ARG A 229 35.29 -10.01 -4.17
C ARG A 229 35.60 -11.44 -3.73
N VAL A 230 36.74 -12.00 -4.14
CA VAL A 230 37.19 -13.35 -3.76
C VAL A 230 38.65 -13.36 -3.30
N PRO A 231 39.05 -14.32 -2.45
CA PRO A 231 40.44 -14.45 -2.02
C PRO A 231 41.42 -14.65 -3.19
N VAL A 232 42.64 -14.13 -3.00
CA VAL A 232 43.82 -14.35 -3.86
C VAL A 232 44.01 -15.84 -4.16
N ARG A 233 44.23 -16.20 -5.43
CA ARG A 233 44.41 -17.60 -5.87
C ARG A 233 45.53 -17.74 -6.91
N PRO A 234 46.38 -18.79 -6.83
CA PRO A 234 47.49 -18.99 -7.76
C PRO A 234 46.99 -19.22 -9.21
N LYS A 235 47.86 -18.96 -10.22
CA LYS A 235 47.57 -19.29 -11.64
C LYS A 235 47.26 -20.80 -11.72
N PRO A 236 46.06 -21.22 -12.20
CA PRO A 236 45.73 -22.63 -12.29
C PRO A 236 46.61 -23.37 -13.29
N THR A 237 46.76 -24.68 -13.08
CA THR A 237 47.49 -25.60 -13.97
C THR A 237 46.56 -26.59 -14.69
N GLY A 238 45.25 -26.32 -14.70
CA GLY A 238 44.24 -27.13 -15.36
C GLY A 238 43.93 -26.66 -16.78
N ASP A 239 43.02 -27.36 -17.46
CA ASP A 239 42.55 -27.01 -18.81
C ASP A 239 41.96 -25.59 -18.86
N PRO A 240 42.55 -24.65 -19.61
CA PRO A 240 42.10 -23.26 -19.69
C PRO A 240 40.72 -23.10 -20.36
N ASN A 241 40.17 -24.15 -20.97
CA ASN A 241 38.79 -24.16 -21.48
C ASN A 241 37.75 -24.38 -20.36
N THR A 242 38.19 -24.64 -19.13
CA THR A 242 37.30 -24.85 -17.96
C THR A 242 37.34 -23.67 -17.00
N LEU A 243 36.21 -23.38 -16.34
CA LEU A 243 36.12 -22.34 -15.29
C LEU A 243 37.11 -22.55 -14.14
N ALA A 244 37.61 -23.77 -13.94
CA ALA A 244 38.64 -24.08 -12.94
C ALA A 244 40.08 -23.78 -13.44
N GLY A 245 40.33 -23.87 -14.76
CA GLY A 245 41.62 -23.54 -15.38
C GLY A 245 41.80 -22.06 -15.72
N ILE A 246 40.70 -21.32 -15.94
CA ILE A 246 40.78 -19.87 -16.17
C ILE A 246 41.23 -19.14 -14.89
N TRP A 247 42.39 -18.47 -14.99
CA TRP A 247 42.85 -17.56 -13.95
C TRP A 247 42.04 -16.27 -14.02
N MET A 248 41.28 -15.98 -12.96
CA MET A 248 40.52 -14.74 -12.83
C MET A 248 40.27 -14.36 -11.37
N ASN A 249 40.06 -13.07 -11.12
CA ASN A 249 39.59 -12.47 -9.86
C ASN A 249 38.78 -11.19 -10.21
N SER A 250 38.04 -10.59 -9.27
CA SER A 250 37.27 -9.37 -9.53
C SER A 250 37.20 -8.41 -8.33
N ILE A 251 36.97 -7.14 -8.65
CA ILE A 251 36.73 -6.03 -7.72
C ILE A 251 35.38 -5.41 -8.08
N GLN A 252 34.54 -5.08 -7.08
CA GLN A 252 33.30 -4.32 -7.31
C GLN A 252 33.54 -2.86 -6.94
N CYS A 253 33.36 -1.95 -7.89
CA CYS A 253 33.39 -0.50 -7.67
C CYS A 253 32.01 0.05 -8.06
N ASP A 254 31.26 0.54 -7.08
CA ASP A 254 29.84 0.92 -7.22
C ASP A 254 29.00 -0.16 -7.93
N ASN A 255 28.40 0.13 -9.09
CA ASN A 255 27.67 -0.83 -9.93
C ASN A 255 28.59 -1.71 -10.81
N VAL A 256 29.84 -1.31 -11.05
CA VAL A 256 30.74 -1.94 -12.02
C VAL A 256 31.57 -3.05 -11.38
N ASN A 257 31.46 -4.25 -11.93
CA ASN A 257 32.30 -5.40 -11.61
C ASN A 257 33.51 -5.44 -12.54
N MET A 258 34.69 -5.07 -12.03
CA MET A 258 35.95 -5.16 -12.77
C MET A 258 36.49 -6.59 -12.66
N ILE A 259 36.54 -7.32 -13.78
CA ILE A 259 36.97 -8.73 -13.79
C ILE A 259 38.32 -8.86 -14.51
N PHE A 260 39.31 -9.34 -13.78
CA PHE A 260 40.70 -9.45 -14.20
C PHE A 260 41.00 -10.89 -14.60
N PHE A 261 41.29 -11.12 -15.88
CA PHE A 261 41.67 -12.42 -16.44
C PHE A 261 43.19 -12.49 -16.61
N GLY A 262 43.78 -13.66 -16.38
CA GLY A 262 45.14 -13.92 -16.84
C GLY A 262 45.18 -13.89 -18.36
N LYS A 263 46.13 -13.18 -18.95
CA LYS A 263 46.24 -13.04 -20.41
C LYS A 263 46.35 -14.42 -21.10
N PRO A 264 45.73 -14.63 -22.27
CA PRO A 264 45.81 -15.89 -23.02
C PRO A 264 47.19 -16.04 -23.71
N ASP A 265 48.21 -16.39 -22.91
CA ASP A 265 49.61 -16.58 -23.34
C ASP A 265 49.96 -18.01 -23.81
N TYR A 266 48.95 -18.86 -23.97
CA TYR A 266 49.04 -20.28 -24.33
C TYR A 266 49.66 -20.53 -25.72
N GLU A 267 50.33 -21.68 -25.91
CA GLU A 267 50.87 -22.07 -27.24
C GLU A 267 49.77 -22.46 -28.24
N GLU A 268 48.67 -23.04 -27.75
CA GLU A 268 47.41 -23.26 -28.48
C GLU A 268 46.33 -22.38 -27.84
N SER A 269 45.69 -21.50 -28.61
CA SER A 269 44.70 -20.56 -28.08
C SER A 269 43.44 -21.29 -27.57
N PRO A 270 42.92 -20.96 -26.37
CA PRO A 270 41.74 -21.63 -25.81
C PRO A 270 40.46 -21.26 -26.58
N THR A 271 39.42 -22.09 -26.48
CA THR A 271 38.15 -21.95 -27.23
C THR A 271 37.38 -20.65 -26.99
N TRP A 272 37.69 -19.90 -25.92
CA TRP A 272 37.13 -18.57 -25.63
C TRP A 272 38.02 -17.40 -26.12
N TRP A 273 39.22 -17.68 -26.63
CA TRP A 273 40.15 -16.74 -27.25
C TRP A 273 40.59 -17.28 -28.62
N PRO A 274 39.88 -16.96 -29.72
CA PRO A 274 40.21 -17.47 -31.05
C PRO A 274 41.45 -16.83 -31.67
N ASP A 275 41.92 -15.72 -31.08
CA ASP A 275 43.01 -14.88 -31.58
C ASP A 275 44.41 -15.43 -31.26
N PRO A 276 45.48 -14.87 -31.87
CA PRO A 276 46.85 -15.21 -31.52
C PRO A 276 47.16 -15.01 -30.02
N PRO A 277 48.15 -15.72 -29.45
CA PRO A 277 48.47 -15.61 -28.03
C PRO A 277 48.87 -14.19 -27.63
N LEU A 278 48.22 -13.64 -26.59
CA LEU A 278 48.45 -12.29 -26.10
C LEU A 278 49.74 -12.24 -25.26
N LYS A 279 50.87 -12.06 -25.93
CA LYS A 279 52.20 -12.05 -25.31
C LYS A 279 52.53 -10.73 -24.62
N ASP A 280 52.29 -9.61 -25.29
CA ASP A 280 52.67 -8.27 -24.82
C ASP A 280 51.45 -7.36 -24.79
N ILE A 281 51.03 -6.93 -23.59
CA ILE A 281 49.83 -6.10 -23.40
C ILE A 281 50.16 -4.64 -23.73
N GLN A 282 49.47 -4.08 -24.72
CA GLN A 282 49.68 -2.71 -25.22
C GLN A 282 48.94 -1.66 -24.37
N PRO A 283 49.41 -0.40 -24.38
CA PRO A 283 48.68 0.72 -23.79
C PRO A 283 47.29 0.90 -24.41
N THR A 284 46.34 1.37 -23.60
CA THR A 284 44.94 1.61 -24.03
C THR A 284 44.76 2.95 -24.77
N ASP A 285 45.77 3.83 -24.75
CA ASP A 285 45.74 5.16 -25.38
C ASP A 285 45.48 5.05 -26.89
N ASN A 286 44.51 5.82 -27.40
CA ASN A 286 44.09 5.84 -28.82
C ASN A 286 43.44 4.52 -29.31
N ARG A 287 42.97 3.66 -28.39
CA ARG A 287 42.21 2.43 -28.69
C ARG A 287 40.71 2.70 -28.63
N PRO A 288 39.82 1.81 -29.15
CA PRO A 288 38.39 2.04 -29.09
C PRO A 288 37.86 2.29 -27.66
N ILE A 289 38.45 1.59 -26.68
CA ILE A 289 38.29 1.88 -25.24
C ILE A 289 39.61 2.48 -24.75
N ASP A 290 39.62 3.79 -24.48
CA ASP A 290 40.83 4.58 -24.24
C ASP A 290 41.33 4.51 -22.79
N HIS A 291 40.42 4.77 -21.85
CA HIS A 291 40.69 4.72 -20.42
C HIS A 291 39.42 4.50 -19.59
N ILE A 292 39.64 4.21 -18.32
CA ILE A 292 38.61 4.24 -17.27
C ILE A 292 38.96 5.34 -16.26
N ALA A 293 37.94 5.92 -15.64
CA ALA A 293 38.09 7.04 -14.72
C ALA A 293 37.52 6.74 -13.33
N PHE A 294 38.20 7.23 -12.29
CA PHE A 294 37.75 7.11 -10.90
C PHE A 294 37.68 8.48 -10.22
N SER A 295 36.62 8.73 -9.44
CA SER A 295 36.38 10.02 -8.80
C SER A 295 36.68 10.05 -7.30
N TYR A 296 37.20 11.19 -6.85
CA TYR A 296 37.38 11.58 -5.45
C TYR A 296 36.95 13.05 -5.24
N ARG A 297 36.57 13.42 -4.01
CA ARG A 297 36.22 14.82 -3.67
C ARG A 297 37.41 15.77 -3.73
N ASP A 298 38.59 15.25 -3.42
CA ASP A 298 39.89 15.94 -3.51
C ASP A 298 40.90 14.95 -4.10
N ILE A 299 41.48 15.32 -5.24
CA ILE A 299 42.46 14.50 -5.96
C ILE A 299 43.89 14.69 -5.47
N ASP A 300 44.22 15.76 -4.76
CA ASP A 300 45.61 16.08 -4.41
C ASP A 300 46.22 15.08 -3.39
N PRO A 301 45.49 14.60 -2.35
CA PRO A 301 45.95 13.51 -1.49
C PRO A 301 46.07 12.15 -2.20
N VAL A 302 45.36 11.96 -3.31
CA VAL A 302 45.42 10.74 -4.14
C VAL A 302 46.64 10.79 -5.06
N PHE A 303 46.84 11.94 -5.72
CA PHE A 303 47.99 12.23 -6.56
C PHE A 303 49.30 12.07 -5.79
N GLU A 304 49.46 12.76 -4.65
CA GLU A 304 50.69 12.65 -3.86
C GLU A 304 50.91 11.25 -3.28
N ARG A 305 49.83 10.49 -2.96
CA ARG A 305 49.94 9.07 -2.57
C ARG A 305 50.47 8.20 -3.70
N MET A 306 49.83 8.23 -4.88
CA MET A 306 50.24 7.45 -6.06
C MET A 306 51.68 7.77 -6.48
N LYS A 307 52.02 9.06 -6.51
CA LYS A 307 53.35 9.59 -6.80
C LYS A 307 54.41 9.16 -5.77
N ALA A 308 54.10 9.18 -4.47
CA ALA A 308 55.00 8.71 -3.42
C ALA A 308 55.21 7.18 -3.46
N ASP A 309 54.20 6.43 -3.91
CA ASP A 309 54.28 4.99 -4.15
C ASP A 309 55.02 4.61 -5.45
N GLY A 310 55.37 5.58 -6.30
CA GLY A 310 56.08 5.34 -7.56
C GLY A 310 55.18 4.92 -8.73
N VAL A 311 53.87 5.20 -8.67
CA VAL A 311 52.98 5.06 -9.83
C VAL A 311 53.39 6.07 -10.91
N GLU A 312 53.41 5.63 -12.18
CA GLU A 312 53.69 6.51 -13.32
C GLU A 312 52.56 7.52 -13.50
N ILE A 313 52.89 8.80 -13.32
CA ILE A 313 52.01 9.94 -13.65
C ILE A 313 52.16 10.23 -15.15
N VAL A 314 51.09 10.04 -15.90
CA VAL A 314 51.01 10.35 -17.34
C VAL A 314 50.70 11.84 -17.55
N ALA A 315 49.81 12.41 -16.73
CA ALA A 315 49.57 13.85 -16.65
C ALA A 315 49.29 14.28 -15.20
N PRO A 316 49.78 15.44 -14.73
CA PRO A 316 49.53 15.95 -13.38
C PRO A 316 48.11 16.54 -13.23
N PRO A 317 47.68 16.89 -12.00
CA PRO A 317 46.41 17.57 -11.74
C PRO A 317 46.26 18.90 -12.51
N GLU A 318 45.40 18.92 -13.51
CA GLU A 318 45.06 20.09 -14.35
C GLU A 318 43.54 20.24 -14.49
N PHE A 319 43.05 21.45 -14.77
CA PHE A 319 41.63 21.69 -15.03
C PHE A 319 41.31 21.50 -16.52
N ASN A 320 40.59 20.43 -16.83
CA ASN A 320 40.14 20.12 -18.18
C ASN A 320 38.99 21.07 -18.58
N GLU A 321 39.25 21.96 -19.55
CA GLU A 321 38.28 22.95 -20.04
C GLU A 321 37.19 22.37 -20.96
N GLU A 322 37.34 21.15 -21.52
CA GLU A 322 36.27 20.44 -22.23
C GLU A 322 35.25 19.86 -21.25
N LEU A 323 35.75 19.28 -20.14
CA LEU A 323 34.96 18.53 -19.17
C LEU A 323 34.58 19.33 -17.91
N LYS A 324 35.15 20.52 -17.74
CA LYS A 324 34.96 21.42 -16.58
C LYS A 324 35.25 20.75 -15.23
N MET A 325 36.32 19.96 -15.15
CA MET A 325 36.75 19.25 -13.95
C MET A 325 38.28 19.29 -13.80
N ARG A 326 38.79 19.22 -12.56
CA ARG A 326 40.19 18.86 -12.35
C ARG A 326 40.35 17.35 -12.55
N SER A 327 41.45 16.93 -13.15
CA SER A 327 41.82 15.50 -13.22
C SER A 327 43.32 15.33 -13.41
N PHE A 328 43.80 14.11 -13.16
CA PHE A 328 45.16 13.68 -13.48
C PHE A 328 45.15 12.26 -14.05
N PHE A 329 46.18 11.89 -14.82
CA PHE A 329 46.26 10.59 -15.48
C PHE A 329 47.44 9.76 -14.96
N VAL A 330 47.23 8.46 -14.79
CA VAL A 330 48.25 7.50 -14.37
C VAL A 330 48.27 6.25 -15.26
N ARG A 331 49.43 5.59 -15.32
CA ARG A 331 49.54 4.24 -15.88
C ARG A 331 49.20 3.21 -14.79
N GLY A 332 48.08 2.52 -14.99
CA GLY A 332 47.70 1.37 -14.19
C GLY A 332 48.43 0.09 -14.62
N PRO A 333 48.15 -1.04 -13.93
CA PRO A 333 48.67 -2.35 -14.31
C PRO A 333 48.31 -2.72 -15.75
N ASN A 334 49.16 -3.51 -16.39
CA ASN A 334 48.93 -4.02 -17.75
C ASN A 334 48.71 -2.89 -18.78
N ASN A 335 49.42 -1.77 -18.59
CA ASN A 335 49.42 -0.56 -19.40
C ASN A 335 48.07 0.18 -19.55
N VAL A 336 47.07 -0.15 -18.74
CA VAL A 336 45.76 0.56 -18.72
C VAL A 336 45.98 2.04 -18.35
N LEU A 337 45.49 2.95 -19.19
CA LEU A 337 45.39 4.37 -18.85
C LEU A 337 44.23 4.56 -17.86
N ILE A 338 44.48 5.28 -16.78
CA ILE A 338 43.48 5.57 -15.74
C ILE A 338 43.44 7.08 -15.52
N GLU A 339 42.25 7.68 -15.62
CA GLU A 339 42.02 9.05 -15.15
C GLU A 339 41.56 9.03 -13.68
N VAL A 340 42.02 10.00 -12.91
CA VAL A 340 41.57 10.26 -11.53
C VAL A 340 41.00 11.67 -11.49
N VAL A 341 39.69 11.78 -11.26
CA VAL A 341 38.90 13.01 -11.46
C VAL A 341 38.43 13.63 -10.15
N GLU A 342 38.40 14.95 -10.10
CA GLU A 342 37.84 15.72 -8.99
C GLU A 342 36.34 15.91 -9.22
N ALA A 343 35.57 15.12 -8.48
CA ALA A 343 34.12 15.08 -8.57
C ALA A 343 33.51 14.71 -7.21
N LYS A 344 32.32 15.26 -6.96
CA LYS A 344 31.42 14.66 -5.96
C LYS A 344 31.07 13.23 -6.44
N PRO A 345 30.76 12.28 -5.53
CA PRO A 345 30.15 11.02 -5.94
C PRO A 345 28.97 11.30 -6.87
N ILE A 346 28.85 10.52 -7.95
CA ILE A 346 27.81 10.68 -8.97
C ILE A 346 26.44 10.54 -8.28
N PRO A 347 25.65 11.63 -8.22
CA PRO A 347 25.15 12.37 -9.38
C PRO A 347 25.79 13.76 -9.57
N GLU A 348 26.55 13.94 -10.67
CA GLU A 348 27.05 15.27 -11.06
C GLU A 348 25.96 16.17 -11.65
N GLY A 349 25.37 17.05 -10.83
CA GLY A 349 24.79 18.39 -11.16
C GLY A 349 23.67 18.50 -12.21
N GLN A 350 23.42 17.42 -12.94
CA GLN A 350 22.51 17.31 -14.08
C GLN A 350 21.92 15.91 -14.17
N VAL A 351 22.69 14.85 -13.91
CA VAL A 351 22.17 13.47 -14.02
C VAL A 351 21.95 12.89 -12.65
N TRP A 352 20.69 12.83 -12.21
CA TRP A 352 20.32 12.26 -10.92
C TRP A 352 19.69 10.88 -11.10
N THR A 353 20.30 9.86 -10.51
CA THR A 353 19.73 8.50 -10.41
C THR A 353 18.84 8.42 -9.16
N PRO A 354 17.53 8.12 -9.31
CA PRO A 354 16.64 8.00 -8.17
C PRO A 354 16.95 6.75 -7.33
N LEU A 355 17.23 6.94 -6.04
CA LEU A 355 17.32 5.84 -5.08
C LEU A 355 15.94 5.20 -4.83
N GLU A 356 15.91 3.97 -4.32
CA GLU A 356 14.65 3.32 -3.91
C GLU A 356 13.92 4.13 -2.82
N ALA A 357 14.69 4.80 -1.95
CA ALA A 357 14.23 5.80 -0.99
C ALA A 357 13.45 6.99 -1.61
N CYS A 358 13.44 7.16 -2.93
CA CYS A 358 12.66 8.21 -3.60
C CYS A 358 11.30 7.73 -4.10
N VAL A 359 10.98 6.44 -4.02
CA VAL A 359 9.73 5.84 -4.53
C VAL A 359 8.55 6.22 -3.64
N GLY A 360 7.46 6.67 -4.28
CA GLY A 360 6.22 7.08 -3.61
C GLY A 360 5.09 6.04 -3.70
N PRO A 361 3.92 6.32 -3.08
CA PRO A 361 2.86 5.32 -2.89
C PRO A 361 2.10 4.89 -4.16
N TRP A 362 2.15 5.67 -5.26
CA TRP A 362 1.27 5.44 -6.42
C TRP A 362 1.73 4.31 -7.36
N SER A 363 3.03 3.99 -7.40
CA SER A 363 3.61 2.96 -8.26
C SER A 363 5.06 2.67 -7.85
N PRO A 364 5.52 1.41 -7.87
CA PRO A 364 6.93 1.06 -7.62
C PRO A 364 7.91 1.53 -8.71
N GLN A 365 7.40 2.18 -9.78
CA GLN A 365 8.17 2.85 -10.83
C GLN A 365 8.17 4.38 -10.71
N HIS A 366 7.33 4.98 -9.85
CA HIS A 366 7.18 6.44 -9.72
C HIS A 366 7.78 7.00 -8.43
N LEU A 367 8.30 8.22 -8.51
CA LEU A 367 8.92 8.92 -7.38
C LEU A 367 7.93 9.80 -6.62
N HIS A 368 8.21 10.04 -5.35
CA HIS A 368 7.58 11.10 -4.56
C HIS A 368 8.03 12.48 -5.05
N ALA A 369 7.15 13.48 -4.99
CA ALA A 369 7.45 14.82 -5.47
C ALA A 369 8.40 15.57 -4.52
N GLY A 370 8.35 15.29 -3.21
CA GLY A 370 9.31 15.78 -2.21
C GLY A 370 10.80 15.62 -2.59
N PRO A 371 11.30 14.41 -2.91
CA PRO A 371 12.63 14.21 -3.49
C PRO A 371 12.95 15.08 -4.72
N VAL A 372 11.96 15.31 -5.59
CA VAL A 372 12.11 16.16 -6.77
C VAL A 372 12.20 17.65 -6.38
N ALA A 373 11.44 18.07 -5.37
CA ALA A 373 11.51 19.40 -4.79
C ALA A 373 12.85 19.66 -4.09
N ALA A 374 13.37 18.67 -3.33
CA ALA A 374 14.70 18.71 -2.74
C ALA A 374 15.80 18.82 -3.81
N LEU A 375 15.77 17.98 -4.85
CA LEU A 375 16.69 18.07 -5.98
C LEU A 375 16.68 19.47 -6.60
N CYS A 376 15.51 20.06 -6.80
CA CYS A 376 15.39 21.42 -7.34
C CYS A 376 16.01 22.47 -6.40
N VAL A 377 15.79 22.37 -5.09
CA VAL A 377 16.41 23.28 -4.11
C VAL A 377 17.92 23.12 -4.06
N SER A 378 18.45 21.90 -3.99
CA SER A 378 19.90 21.64 -3.98
C SER A 378 20.60 22.18 -5.23
N VAL A 379 20.02 21.99 -6.41
CA VAL A 379 20.55 22.58 -7.66
C VAL A 379 20.43 24.10 -7.67
N GLY A 380 19.36 24.69 -7.12
CA GLY A 380 19.26 26.14 -6.91
C GLY A 380 20.27 26.68 -5.88
N GLU A 381 20.66 25.87 -4.89
CA GLU A 381 21.69 26.19 -3.91
C GLU A 381 23.09 26.20 -4.56
N GLU A 382 23.39 25.21 -5.40
CA GLU A 382 24.61 25.13 -6.22
C GLU A 382 24.70 26.24 -7.30
N LEU A 383 23.57 26.72 -7.84
CA LEU A 383 23.54 27.77 -8.87
C LEU A 383 23.75 29.21 -8.33
N GLN A 384 23.70 29.44 -7.01
CA GLN A 384 23.93 30.76 -6.40
C GLN A 384 24.49 30.66 -4.95
N PRO A 385 25.61 29.97 -4.70
CA PRO A 385 26.08 29.68 -3.35
C PRO A 385 26.34 30.95 -2.52
N GLY A 386 26.06 30.89 -1.22
CA GLY A 386 26.23 31.99 -0.27
C GLY A 386 25.31 31.87 0.94
N ASP A 387 25.88 32.01 2.15
CA ASP A 387 25.16 31.85 3.43
C ASP A 387 24.16 32.98 3.70
N ASP A 388 24.34 34.14 3.06
CA ASP A 388 23.43 35.28 3.13
C ASP A 388 22.29 35.22 2.10
N VAL A 389 22.14 34.11 1.37
CA VAL A 389 21.14 33.94 0.30
C VAL A 389 20.24 32.73 0.56
N VAL A 390 18.93 32.97 0.74
CA VAL A 390 17.98 31.95 1.18
C VAL A 390 16.91 31.64 0.12
N THR A 391 16.44 30.40 0.06
CA THR A 391 15.47 29.93 -0.94
C THR A 391 14.04 30.36 -0.61
N THR A 392 13.73 31.62 -0.90
CA THR A 392 12.42 32.25 -0.64
C THR A 392 11.24 31.69 -1.43
N ARG A 393 11.47 31.07 -2.61
CA ARG A 393 10.40 30.36 -3.33
C ARG A 393 10.92 29.18 -4.15
N LEU A 394 10.20 28.06 -4.09
CA LEU A 394 10.18 27.04 -5.14
C LEU A 394 8.80 27.08 -5.81
N THR A 395 8.75 26.94 -7.13
CA THR A 395 7.55 26.50 -7.88
C THR A 395 8.00 25.35 -8.76
N LEU A 396 7.37 24.18 -8.64
CA LEU A 396 7.66 22.96 -9.39
C LEU A 396 6.39 22.53 -10.12
N ASP A 397 6.40 22.47 -11.45
CA ASP A 397 5.30 21.99 -12.29
C ASP A 397 5.59 20.55 -12.74
N LEU A 398 4.73 19.60 -12.37
CA LEU A 398 4.88 18.17 -12.63
C LEU A 398 4.10 17.77 -13.89
N LEU A 399 4.75 17.93 -15.04
CA LEU A 399 4.12 17.74 -16.36
C LEU A 399 3.82 16.26 -16.69
N ARG A 400 4.54 15.34 -16.06
CA ARG A 400 4.44 13.87 -16.21
C ARG A 400 4.82 13.19 -14.88
N PRO A 401 4.39 11.94 -14.63
CA PRO A 401 4.91 11.16 -13.51
C PRO A 401 6.42 11.01 -13.61
N VAL A 402 7.14 11.38 -12.55
CA VAL A 402 8.59 11.23 -12.47
C VAL A 402 8.91 9.78 -12.15
N THR A 403 9.71 9.13 -12.99
CA THR A 403 9.98 7.68 -12.89
C THR A 403 11.31 7.39 -12.18
N ARG A 404 11.61 6.11 -11.91
CA ARG A 404 12.94 5.63 -11.46
C ARG A 404 14.04 5.70 -12.53
N SER A 405 13.76 6.15 -13.75
CA SER A 405 14.78 6.41 -14.78
C SER A 405 15.67 7.60 -14.37
N PRO A 406 16.96 7.68 -14.78
CA PRO A 406 17.81 8.84 -14.49
C PRO A 406 17.19 10.15 -15.01
N ILE A 407 17.21 11.20 -14.19
CA ILE A 407 16.70 12.54 -14.52
C ILE A 407 17.84 13.41 -15.02
N VAL A 408 17.68 13.99 -16.21
CA VAL A 408 18.57 15.01 -16.77
C VAL A 408 18.00 16.41 -16.47
N VAL A 409 18.56 17.09 -15.47
CA VAL A 409 18.24 18.45 -15.05
C VAL A 409 19.02 19.45 -15.92
N LYS A 410 18.33 20.17 -16.81
CA LYS A 410 18.91 21.32 -17.53
C LYS A 410 18.63 22.60 -16.77
N THR A 411 19.60 23.51 -16.68
CA THR A 411 19.51 24.71 -15.84
C THR A 411 19.66 25.99 -16.65
N SER A 412 18.94 27.04 -16.25
CA SER A 412 19.10 28.38 -16.81
C SER A 412 18.79 29.45 -15.76
N THR A 413 19.56 30.55 -15.75
CA THR A 413 19.30 31.68 -14.84
C THR A 413 18.42 32.71 -15.54
N VAL A 414 17.12 32.70 -15.23
CA VAL A 414 16.11 33.63 -15.77
C VAL A 414 16.42 35.08 -15.38
N LYS A 415 16.95 35.29 -14.18
CA LYS A 415 17.39 36.59 -13.68
C LYS A 415 18.44 36.43 -12.59
N MET A 416 19.54 37.16 -12.67
CA MET A 416 20.46 37.38 -11.55
C MET A 416 20.44 38.85 -11.17
N GLY A 417 19.73 39.19 -10.10
CA GLY A 417 19.65 40.56 -9.57
C GLY A 417 20.35 40.67 -8.22
N ARG A 418 20.87 41.86 -7.88
CA ARG A 418 21.71 42.12 -6.68
C ARG A 418 21.20 41.55 -5.35
N ARG A 419 19.88 41.36 -5.20
CA ARG A 419 19.26 40.73 -4.01
C ARG A 419 18.38 39.51 -4.32
N VAL A 420 18.12 39.19 -5.58
CA VAL A 420 17.17 38.14 -5.98
C VAL A 420 17.65 37.47 -7.26
N GLY A 421 18.07 36.22 -7.15
CA GLY A 421 18.22 35.30 -8.27
C GLY A 421 16.92 34.55 -8.54
N LEU A 422 16.70 34.18 -9.80
CA LEU A 422 15.63 33.31 -10.25
C LEU A 422 16.20 32.35 -11.30
N HIS A 423 16.20 31.07 -10.98
CA HIS A 423 16.70 29.99 -11.82
C HIS A 423 15.52 29.15 -12.30
N GLN A 424 15.57 28.66 -13.54
CA GLN A 424 14.66 27.65 -14.07
C GLN A 424 15.43 26.35 -14.32
N LEU A 425 14.82 25.24 -13.91
CA LEU A 425 15.35 23.88 -13.97
C LEU A 425 14.35 23.03 -14.78
N ASP A 426 14.78 22.48 -15.91
CA ASP A 426 13.97 21.65 -16.80
C ASP A 426 14.40 20.18 -16.61
N LEU A 427 13.53 19.36 -16.00
CA LEU A 427 13.83 17.96 -15.62
C LEU A 427 13.35 17.00 -16.71
N ILE A 428 14.27 16.26 -17.31
CA ILE A 428 14.03 15.43 -18.49
C ILE A 428 14.27 13.94 -18.19
N GLN A 429 13.33 13.08 -18.58
CA GLN A 429 13.50 11.61 -18.62
C GLN A 429 13.08 11.09 -19.99
N GLU A 430 13.85 10.18 -20.59
CA GLU A 430 13.54 9.59 -21.91
C GLU A 430 13.23 10.66 -22.99
N ASP A 431 14.03 11.74 -22.99
CA ASP A 431 13.91 12.94 -23.84
C ASP A 431 12.61 13.75 -23.69
N LYS A 432 11.75 13.38 -22.73
CA LYS A 432 10.52 14.10 -22.41
C LYS A 432 10.81 15.05 -21.25
N LEU A 433 10.38 16.31 -21.36
CA LEU A 433 10.31 17.20 -20.20
C LEU A 433 9.28 16.63 -19.22
N THR A 434 9.74 16.09 -18.09
CA THR A 434 8.91 15.45 -17.07
C THR A 434 8.41 16.46 -16.06
N ALA A 435 9.27 17.41 -15.65
CA ALA A 435 8.91 18.51 -14.78
C ALA A 435 9.71 19.77 -15.12
N THR A 436 9.25 20.93 -14.66
CA THR A 436 9.98 22.20 -14.71
C THR A 436 9.89 22.87 -13.34
N ALA A 437 10.95 23.50 -12.87
CA ALA A 437 10.95 24.20 -11.60
C ALA A 437 11.55 25.60 -11.71
N ARG A 438 11.12 26.50 -10.82
CA ARG A 438 11.65 27.85 -10.65
C ARG A 438 12.04 28.10 -9.20
N VAL A 439 13.34 28.25 -8.97
CA VAL A 439 13.92 28.47 -7.65
C VAL A 439 14.31 29.95 -7.54
N GLN A 440 13.73 30.65 -6.56
CA GLN A 440 14.02 32.04 -6.26
C GLN A 440 14.80 32.17 -4.96
N ARG A 441 16.05 32.63 -5.07
CA ARG A 441 16.94 32.80 -3.92
C ARG A 441 17.20 34.28 -3.68
N THR A 442 17.03 34.71 -2.44
CA THR A 442 16.99 36.12 -2.03
C THR A 442 18.01 36.39 -0.95
N GLN A 443 18.72 37.51 -1.06
CA GLN A 443 19.68 37.95 -0.05
C GLN A 443 18.94 38.40 1.23
N GLU A 444 19.22 37.76 2.36
CA GLU A 444 18.77 38.23 3.67
C GLU A 444 19.52 39.51 4.07
N MET A 445 18.84 40.38 4.82
CA MET A 445 19.43 41.61 5.34
C MET A 445 18.71 42.04 6.63
N GLU A 446 19.46 42.64 7.54
CA GLU A 446 18.88 43.33 8.69
C GLU A 446 18.13 44.60 8.25
N VAL A 447 16.89 44.77 8.73
CA VAL A 447 16.04 45.94 8.46
C VAL A 447 15.30 46.33 9.74
N SER A 448 15.45 47.58 10.18
CA SER A 448 14.71 48.10 11.34
C SER A 448 13.23 48.31 10.99
N LEU A 449 12.35 47.55 11.62
CA LEU A 449 10.90 47.68 11.47
C LEU A 449 10.28 48.50 12.63
N PRO A 450 9.19 49.25 12.40
CA PRO A 450 8.37 49.78 13.49
C PRO A 450 7.69 48.65 14.26
N GLN A 451 7.24 48.90 15.49
CA GLN A 451 6.61 47.89 16.33
C GLN A 451 5.25 47.46 15.74
N LEU A 452 5.22 46.27 15.13
CA LEU A 452 4.04 45.72 14.45
C LEU A 452 3.07 45.10 15.47
N GLN A 453 1.79 45.47 15.41
CA GLN A 453 0.72 44.78 16.12
C GLN A 453 0.12 43.69 15.22
N GLY A 454 -0.17 42.51 15.78
CA GLY A 454 -0.93 41.47 15.08
C GLY A 454 -0.22 40.81 13.89
N THR A 455 1.11 40.68 13.92
CA THR A 455 1.81 39.84 12.95
C THR A 455 1.41 38.38 13.14
N GLY A 456 0.83 37.75 12.12
CA GLY A 456 0.31 36.36 12.14
C GLY A 456 1.35 35.23 12.32
N LEU A 457 2.50 35.52 12.93
CA LEU A 457 3.52 34.57 13.35
C LEU A 457 3.06 33.67 14.52
N GLU A 458 2.00 34.07 15.24
CA GLU A 458 1.41 33.32 16.38
C GLU A 458 0.52 32.12 15.96
N LEU A 459 0.64 31.64 14.72
CA LEU A 459 -0.05 30.42 14.24
C LEU A 459 0.53 29.10 14.79
N ALA A 460 1.63 29.17 15.55
CA ALA A 460 2.13 28.05 16.36
C ALA A 460 2.13 28.45 17.85
N PRO A 461 1.50 27.68 18.75
CA PRO A 461 1.67 27.85 20.19
C PRO A 461 3.16 27.75 20.57
N PRO A 462 3.73 28.72 21.31
CA PRO A 462 5.11 28.63 21.76
C PRO A 462 5.30 27.46 22.74
N GLY A 463 5.85 26.35 22.25
CA GLY A 463 6.18 25.18 23.08
C GLY A 463 6.02 23.81 22.42
N ASP A 464 5.25 23.67 21.33
CA ASP A 464 5.12 22.39 20.61
C ASP A 464 6.47 21.96 19.98
N THR A 465 6.91 20.73 20.25
CA THR A 465 8.11 20.11 19.66
C THR A 465 7.78 18.78 18.95
N PRO A 466 8.71 18.17 18.20
CA PRO A 466 8.52 16.83 17.65
C PRO A 466 8.32 15.73 18.70
N ASP A 467 8.75 15.93 19.96
CA ASP A 467 8.58 14.94 21.03
C ASP A 467 7.18 14.98 21.68
N ASP A 468 6.40 16.04 21.41
CA ASP A 468 4.98 16.16 21.82
C ASP A 468 4.01 15.48 20.83
N PHE A 469 4.52 14.83 19.78
CA PHE A 469 3.77 14.24 18.67
C PHE A 469 4.11 12.74 18.52
N THR A 470 3.11 11.89 18.22
CA THR A 470 3.29 10.43 18.13
C THR A 470 3.96 10.02 16.82
N PRO A 471 5.09 9.28 16.83
CA PRO A 471 5.74 8.78 15.61
C PRO A 471 4.89 7.78 14.82
N LEU A 472 4.86 7.94 13.50
CA LEU A 472 4.17 7.08 12.54
C LEU A 472 5.19 6.30 11.70
N THR A 473 5.45 5.05 12.08
CA THR A 473 6.47 4.19 11.44
C THR A 473 5.91 3.18 10.43
N GLN A 474 4.59 3.00 10.39
CA GLN A 474 3.89 2.01 9.56
C GLN A 474 2.54 2.55 9.06
N GLN A 475 1.96 1.91 8.04
CA GLN A 475 0.59 2.14 7.63
C GLN A 475 -0.40 1.63 8.70
N PRO A 476 -1.64 2.15 8.78
CA PRO A 476 -2.64 1.69 9.76
C PRO A 476 -2.98 0.19 9.71
N ASP A 477 -2.68 -0.48 8.61
CA ASP A 477 -2.86 -1.93 8.43
C ASP A 477 -1.65 -2.78 8.84
N GLY A 478 -0.54 -2.15 9.26
CA GLY A 478 0.72 -2.79 9.65
C GLY A 478 1.72 -3.01 8.49
N ARG A 479 1.40 -2.59 7.26
CA ARG A 479 2.39 -2.58 6.15
C ARG A 479 3.43 -1.48 6.38
N PRO A 480 4.67 -1.63 5.89
CA PRO A 480 5.63 -0.53 5.90
C PRO A 480 5.09 0.66 5.09
N MET A 481 5.54 1.87 5.44
CA MET A 481 5.27 3.08 4.65
C MET A 481 5.77 2.95 3.19
N ALA A 482 5.34 3.83 2.28
CA ALA A 482 6.00 3.95 0.98
C ALA A 482 7.50 4.28 1.17
N PRO A 483 8.43 3.82 0.31
CA PRO A 483 9.87 3.92 0.56
C PRO A 483 10.38 5.30 0.99
N PHE A 484 9.91 6.38 0.35
CA PHE A 484 10.23 7.75 0.78
C PHE A 484 9.82 8.08 2.22
N LEU A 485 8.63 7.63 2.63
CA LEU A 485 8.12 7.87 3.97
C LEU A 485 8.75 6.93 5.03
N GLN A 486 9.35 5.79 4.63
CA GLN A 486 10.24 5.01 5.52
C GLN A 486 11.54 5.76 5.84
N CYS A 487 11.95 6.70 4.98
CA CYS A 487 13.13 7.53 5.15
C CYS A 487 12.85 8.84 5.93
N CYS A 488 11.68 8.96 6.54
CA CYS A 488 11.24 10.13 7.30
C CYS A 488 10.86 9.75 8.74
N ASP A 489 11.22 10.58 9.72
CA ASP A 489 10.58 10.57 11.05
C ASP A 489 9.37 11.50 10.95
N LEU A 490 8.20 10.90 10.72
CA LEU A 490 6.92 11.57 10.62
C LEU A 490 6.18 11.37 11.95
N ARG A 491 5.85 12.47 12.62
CA ARG A 491 5.19 12.47 13.94
C ARG A 491 3.93 13.30 13.91
N MET A 492 2.83 12.75 14.41
CA MET A 492 1.49 13.33 14.29
C MET A 492 0.95 13.85 15.62
N ARG A 493 0.20 14.95 15.59
CA ARG A 493 -0.55 15.39 16.78
C ARG A 493 -1.72 14.45 17.12
N VAL A 494 -2.26 13.76 16.10
CA VAL A 494 -3.35 12.79 16.25
C VAL A 494 -2.91 11.47 15.63
N GLU A 495 -2.87 10.40 16.43
CA GLU A 495 -2.26 9.13 16.04
C GLU A 495 -2.93 8.49 14.82
N GLY A 496 -2.12 8.24 13.79
CA GLY A 496 -2.51 7.63 12.52
C GLY A 496 -3.51 8.46 11.69
N ALA A 497 -3.63 9.77 11.94
CA ALA A 497 -4.50 10.67 11.17
C ALA A 497 -4.07 10.84 9.70
N PHE A 498 -2.84 10.45 9.35
CA PHE A 498 -2.35 10.37 7.98
C PHE A 498 -3.28 9.46 7.16
N PHE A 499 -3.67 9.91 5.95
CA PHE A 499 -4.70 9.29 5.11
C PHE A 499 -6.17 9.36 5.61
N ARG A 500 -6.48 10.00 6.73
CA ARG A 500 -7.86 10.13 7.26
C ARG A 500 -8.45 11.55 7.07
N PRO A 501 -9.80 11.70 7.02
CA PRO A 501 -10.49 12.98 6.92
C PRO A 501 -10.58 13.70 8.28
N VAL A 502 -9.43 13.99 8.89
CA VAL A 502 -9.31 14.78 10.12
C VAL A 502 -8.23 15.84 9.94
N PRO A 503 -8.52 17.15 10.11
CA PRO A 503 -7.50 18.18 10.08
C PRO A 503 -6.41 17.86 11.10
N SER A 504 -5.20 17.58 10.63
CA SER A 504 -4.12 17.06 11.47
C SER A 504 -2.80 17.76 11.17
N GLU A 505 -2.07 18.05 12.24
CA GLU A 505 -0.72 18.58 12.16
C GLU A 505 0.30 17.46 12.32
N ALA A 506 1.43 17.58 11.63
CA ALA A 506 2.56 16.70 11.83
C ALA A 506 3.89 17.45 11.76
N TRP A 507 4.84 16.99 12.56
CA TRP A 507 6.26 17.24 12.36
C TRP A 507 6.82 16.18 11.40
N LEU A 508 7.66 16.58 10.44
CA LEU A 508 8.39 15.65 9.58
C LEU A 508 9.86 16.05 9.52
N HIS A 509 10.75 15.06 9.62
CA HIS A 509 12.18 15.19 9.34
C HIS A 509 12.62 14.11 8.34
N VAL A 510 13.28 14.51 7.24
CA VAL A 510 13.84 13.58 6.24
C VAL A 510 15.22 13.13 6.69
N HIS A 511 15.44 11.82 6.83
CA HIS A 511 16.68 11.26 7.39
C HIS A 511 17.61 10.60 6.36
N ALA A 512 17.11 10.18 5.20
CA ALA A 512 17.96 9.59 4.17
C ALA A 512 18.49 10.63 3.19
N ASP A 513 19.71 10.41 2.71
CA ASP A 513 20.20 11.04 1.49
C ASP A 513 19.29 10.63 0.32
N LEU A 514 18.46 11.56 -0.16
CA LEU A 514 17.64 11.36 -1.36
C LEU A 514 18.48 11.49 -2.64
N LEU A 515 19.64 12.15 -2.53
CA LEU A 515 20.64 12.32 -3.57
C LEU A 515 21.85 11.44 -3.22
N GLU A 516 22.23 10.49 -4.07
CA GLU A 516 23.30 9.56 -3.74
C GLU A 516 24.63 10.28 -3.44
N GLY A 517 25.20 10.05 -2.26
CA GLY A 517 26.47 10.67 -1.84
C GLY A 517 26.44 12.19 -1.59
N VAL A 518 25.28 12.85 -1.71
CA VAL A 518 25.12 14.31 -1.55
C VAL A 518 24.16 14.61 -0.38
N PRO A 519 24.69 15.04 0.79
CA PRO A 519 23.88 15.40 1.94
C PRO A 519 22.86 16.50 1.62
N LEU A 520 21.63 16.33 2.12
CA LEU A 520 20.58 17.33 1.98
C LEU A 520 20.85 18.56 2.85
N SER A 521 20.65 19.74 2.27
CA SER A 521 20.57 20.98 3.06
C SER A 521 19.27 21.02 3.87
N THR A 522 19.26 21.83 4.94
CA THR A 522 18.06 22.08 5.74
C THR A 522 16.89 22.56 4.88
N THR A 523 17.15 23.44 3.91
CA THR A 523 16.15 23.96 2.97
C THR A 523 15.62 22.89 2.03
N ALA A 524 16.49 22.01 1.51
CA ALA A 524 16.08 20.91 0.64
C ALA A 524 15.26 19.85 1.40
N ALA A 525 15.64 19.52 2.64
CA ALA A 525 14.87 18.61 3.50
C ALA A 525 13.48 19.18 3.83
N VAL A 526 13.38 20.47 4.18
CA VAL A 526 12.09 21.15 4.39
C VAL A 526 11.26 21.23 3.11
N ALA A 527 11.89 21.40 1.94
CA ALA A 527 11.20 21.37 0.65
C ALA A 527 10.66 19.97 0.29
N ALA A 528 11.39 18.90 0.62
CA ALA A 528 10.88 17.54 0.49
C ALA A 528 9.72 17.24 1.45
N ALA A 529 9.80 17.73 2.68
CA ALA A 529 8.76 17.55 3.68
C ALA A 529 7.45 18.29 3.31
N ALA A 530 7.55 19.53 2.84
CA ALA A 530 6.40 20.41 2.56
C ALA A 530 5.48 19.94 1.42
N ASP A 531 5.92 18.94 0.63
CA ASP A 531 5.14 18.20 -0.36
C ASP A 531 4.03 17.33 0.28
N CYS A 532 4.29 16.79 1.47
CA CYS A 532 3.40 15.84 2.18
C CYS A 532 2.16 16.49 2.82
N GLY A 533 2.03 17.83 2.76
CA GLY A 533 0.89 18.55 3.34
C GLY A 533 -0.47 18.13 2.77
N ASN A 534 -0.49 17.69 1.51
CA ASN A 534 -1.67 17.14 0.82
C ASN A 534 -2.26 15.89 1.51
N ALA A 535 -1.41 14.93 1.92
CA ALA A 535 -1.80 13.67 2.56
C ALA A 535 -2.10 13.83 4.06
N LEU A 536 -1.56 14.88 4.69
CA LEU A 536 -1.87 15.31 6.05
C LEU A 536 -3.20 16.06 6.16
N GLY A 537 -3.57 16.82 5.11
CA GLY A 537 -4.77 17.65 5.08
C GLY A 537 -5.91 17.10 4.23
N ALA A 538 -5.90 15.83 3.87
CA ALA A 538 -6.91 15.23 3.01
C ALA A 538 -8.33 15.38 3.61
N PRO A 539 -9.30 15.98 2.90
CA PRO A 539 -10.65 16.21 3.43
C PRO A 539 -11.55 14.96 3.33
N VAL A 540 -11.08 13.92 2.65
CA VAL A 540 -11.69 12.59 2.53
C VAL A 540 -10.65 11.53 2.88
N ALA A 541 -11.08 10.32 3.23
CA ALA A 541 -10.17 9.21 3.47
C ALA A 541 -9.52 8.79 2.13
N LEU A 542 -8.21 8.55 2.12
CA LEU A 542 -7.46 8.30 0.87
C LEU A 542 -7.58 6.85 0.33
N ASP A 543 -8.41 6.06 1.00
CA ASP A 543 -8.89 4.74 0.62
C ASP A 543 -10.33 4.77 0.04
N ASN A 544 -11.22 5.67 0.47
CA ASN A 544 -12.63 5.66 0.03
C ASN A 544 -13.30 7.07 -0.11
N PRO A 545 -13.78 7.46 -1.31
CA PRO A 545 -13.63 6.75 -2.59
C PRO A 545 -12.15 6.62 -2.99
N PRO A 546 -11.77 5.61 -3.80
CA PRO A 546 -10.37 5.31 -4.13
C PRO A 546 -9.80 6.33 -5.14
N MET A 547 -9.61 7.56 -4.66
CA MET A 547 -9.05 8.68 -5.38
C MET A 547 -7.52 8.54 -5.47
N LEU A 548 -7.01 8.68 -6.68
CA LEU A 548 -5.67 9.19 -6.90
C LEU A 548 -5.75 10.71 -6.90
N PHE A 549 -5.03 11.32 -5.99
CA PHE A 549 -4.48 12.65 -6.19
C PHE A 549 -3.02 12.47 -6.60
N ALA A 550 -2.60 13.25 -7.58
CA ALA A 550 -1.20 13.51 -7.87
C ALA A 550 -0.96 15.01 -7.68
N ASN A 551 0.28 15.42 -7.49
CA ASN A 551 0.63 16.84 -7.48
C ASN A 551 0.79 17.27 -8.94
N ALA A 552 0.01 18.26 -9.41
CA ALA A 552 0.26 18.91 -10.70
C ALA A 552 1.32 19.99 -10.57
N ASP A 553 1.37 20.63 -9.40
CA ASP A 553 2.40 21.58 -9.03
C ASP A 553 2.79 21.41 -7.54
N LEU A 554 3.85 22.09 -7.12
CA LEU A 554 4.16 22.40 -5.74
C LEU A 554 4.81 23.78 -5.69
N THR A 555 4.17 24.75 -5.03
CA THR A 555 4.77 26.07 -4.77
C THR A 555 4.99 26.26 -3.28
N ILE A 556 6.25 26.49 -2.89
CA ILE A 556 6.66 26.76 -1.50
C ILE A 556 7.12 28.21 -1.44
N HIS A 557 6.64 28.97 -0.45
CA HIS A 557 7.11 30.30 -0.10
C HIS A 557 7.70 30.28 1.32
N LEU A 558 8.98 30.66 1.46
CA LEU A 558 9.65 30.79 2.76
C LEU A 558 9.93 32.26 3.07
N ALA A 559 9.66 32.66 4.32
CA ALA A 559 9.87 34.01 4.83
C ALA A 559 11.27 34.21 5.46
N ARG A 560 11.99 33.12 5.73
CA ARG A 560 13.33 33.02 6.33
C ARG A 560 13.92 31.63 6.05
N SER A 561 15.21 31.43 6.32
CA SER A 561 15.76 30.07 6.42
C SER A 561 15.17 29.25 7.58
N PRO A 562 15.04 27.91 7.41
CA PRO A 562 14.81 26.98 8.51
C PRO A 562 16.08 26.73 9.33
N GLU A 563 15.95 26.65 10.65
CA GLU A 563 17.10 26.36 11.53
C GLU A 563 17.39 24.85 11.66
N THR A 564 16.37 24.01 11.48
CA THR A 564 16.48 22.55 11.58
C THR A 564 15.69 21.89 10.45
N ALA A 565 16.03 20.64 10.12
CA ALA A 565 15.31 19.87 9.09
C ALA A 565 13.98 19.29 9.62
N TRP A 566 13.60 19.59 10.87
CA TRP A 566 12.27 19.36 11.41
C TRP A 566 11.34 20.50 10.97
N VAL A 567 10.26 20.17 10.26
CA VAL A 567 9.19 21.13 9.94
C VAL A 567 7.83 20.62 10.40
N ARG A 568 7.08 21.48 11.10
CA ARG A 568 5.67 21.29 11.40
C ARG A 568 4.83 21.81 10.25
N MET A 569 3.98 20.92 9.74
CA MET A 569 2.98 21.16 8.72
C MET A 569 1.58 21.26 9.35
N ALA A 570 0.85 22.33 9.02
CA ALA A 570 -0.55 22.52 9.35
C ALA A 570 -1.36 22.80 8.06
N PRO A 571 -1.91 21.76 7.41
CA PRO A 571 -2.59 21.86 6.12
C PRO A 571 -4.09 22.15 6.20
N ILE A 572 -4.58 22.86 5.20
CA ILE A 572 -6.00 23.07 4.89
C ILE A 572 -6.20 22.70 3.42
N SER A 573 -7.12 21.79 3.13
CA SER A 573 -7.45 21.39 1.76
C SER A 573 -8.87 21.75 1.36
N THR A 574 -9.09 21.91 0.06
CA THR A 574 -10.41 22.06 -0.56
C THR A 574 -10.41 21.22 -1.82
N TRP A 575 -11.22 20.17 -1.84
CA TRP A 575 -11.33 19.21 -2.95
C TRP A 575 -12.74 19.32 -3.54
N LEU A 576 -12.83 19.42 -4.87
CA LEU A 576 -14.09 19.70 -5.58
C LEU A 576 -14.47 18.52 -6.48
N ASP A 577 -15.78 18.31 -6.59
CA ASP A 577 -16.45 17.23 -7.34
C ASP A 577 -16.03 17.16 -8.83
N HIS A 578 -15.75 18.31 -9.45
CA HIS A 578 -15.24 18.44 -10.82
C HIS A 578 -13.76 18.04 -10.99
N GLY A 579 -13.21 17.19 -10.13
CA GLY A 579 -11.90 16.55 -10.30
C GLY A 579 -10.68 17.44 -10.01
N ILE A 580 -10.84 18.51 -9.22
CA ILE A 580 -9.74 19.42 -8.87
C ILE A 580 -9.75 19.68 -7.37
N GLY A 581 -8.60 19.54 -6.72
CA GLY A 581 -8.36 19.95 -5.35
C GLY A 581 -7.17 20.89 -5.22
N GLN A 582 -7.09 21.51 -4.06
CA GLN A 582 -5.94 22.30 -3.63
C GLN A 582 -5.67 22.03 -2.15
N THR A 583 -4.40 22.03 -1.77
CA THR A 583 -3.98 22.11 -0.36
C THR A 583 -3.09 23.33 -0.18
N CYS A 584 -3.33 24.09 0.90
CA CYS A 584 -2.45 25.13 1.40
C CYS A 584 -1.98 24.72 2.80
N CYS A 585 -0.67 24.68 3.03
CA CYS A 585 -0.07 24.24 4.28
C CYS A 585 0.76 25.34 4.91
N ALA A 586 0.50 25.66 6.18
CA ALA A 586 1.37 26.51 6.97
C ALA A 586 2.57 25.69 7.47
N LEU A 587 3.78 26.25 7.29
CA LEU A 587 5.05 25.63 7.67
C LEU A 587 5.66 26.38 8.85
N SER A 588 6.22 25.65 9.81
CA SER A 588 6.85 26.21 11.01
C SER A 588 7.97 25.32 11.54
N ASP A 589 8.91 25.91 12.29
CA ASP A 589 9.90 25.18 13.11
C ASP A 589 9.77 25.63 14.58
N ALA A 590 10.73 25.26 15.43
CA ALA A 590 10.75 25.61 16.86
C ALA A 590 10.77 27.13 17.16
N ARG A 591 11.05 27.99 16.16
CA ARG A 591 10.93 29.46 16.25
C ARG A 591 9.61 30.00 15.70
N GLY A 592 8.66 29.14 15.37
CA GLY A 592 7.36 29.51 14.79
C GLY A 592 7.39 29.53 13.27
N MET A 593 6.57 30.39 12.64
CA MET A 593 6.31 30.33 11.19
C MET A 593 7.59 30.41 10.33
N LEU A 594 7.65 29.53 9.34
CA LEU A 594 8.63 29.50 8.25
C LEU A 594 8.05 30.09 6.96
N GLY A 595 6.79 29.77 6.65
CA GLY A 595 6.16 30.12 5.39
C GLY A 595 4.97 29.23 5.07
N THR A 596 4.72 28.99 3.79
CA THR A 596 3.61 28.15 3.31
C THR A 596 4.01 27.29 2.10
N SER A 597 3.37 26.12 1.94
CA SER A 597 3.29 25.43 0.65
C SER A 597 1.87 25.43 0.11
N VAL A 598 1.73 25.43 -1.21
CA VAL A 598 0.46 25.31 -1.95
C VAL A 598 0.66 24.30 -3.06
N VAL A 599 -0.32 23.43 -3.26
CA VAL A 599 -0.29 22.36 -4.28
C VAL A 599 -1.66 22.23 -4.94
N THR A 600 -1.68 22.21 -6.28
CA THR A 600 -2.84 21.83 -7.08
C THR A 600 -2.88 20.32 -7.31
N LEU A 601 -4.05 19.71 -7.11
CA LEU A 601 -4.28 18.28 -7.14
C LEU A 601 -5.31 17.93 -8.23
N PRO A 602 -4.92 17.33 -9.37
CA PRO A 602 -5.85 16.62 -10.23
C PRO A 602 -6.38 15.40 -9.47
N LEU A 603 -7.69 15.36 -9.27
CA LEU A 603 -8.38 14.31 -8.54
C LEU A 603 -8.99 13.33 -9.54
N ALA A 604 -8.57 12.07 -9.51
CA ALA A 604 -8.99 11.05 -10.46
C ALA A 604 -9.27 9.71 -9.76
N ASN A 605 -10.31 9.01 -10.18
CA ASN A 605 -10.57 7.65 -9.70
C ASN A 605 -9.52 6.68 -10.26
N ARG A 606 -9.10 5.67 -9.47
CA ARG A 606 -8.04 4.72 -9.87
C ARG A 606 -8.33 4.05 -11.24
N PRO A 607 -7.39 4.07 -12.20
CA PRO A 607 -7.55 3.40 -13.49
C PRO A 607 -7.90 1.91 -13.34
N GLY A 608 -8.86 1.46 -14.14
CA GLY A 608 -9.73 0.33 -13.79
C GLY A 608 -11.17 0.83 -13.72
N CYS A 609 -11.40 1.89 -12.93
CA CYS A 609 -12.57 2.76 -13.06
C CYS A 609 -12.36 3.80 -14.16
N THR A 610 -12.95 3.63 -15.35
CA THR A 610 -13.37 4.77 -16.19
C THR A 610 -14.33 4.37 -17.31
N ILE A 611 -15.38 5.17 -17.49
CA ILE A 611 -16.34 5.11 -18.60
C ILE A 611 -15.61 5.40 -19.93
N LYS A 612 -15.79 4.56 -20.96
CA LYS A 612 -15.24 4.78 -22.31
C LYS A 612 -16.17 4.29 -23.44
N SER A 613 -16.99 5.19 -23.96
CA SER A 613 -17.76 4.97 -25.20
C SER A 613 -18.04 6.26 -25.99
N LEU A 614 -17.22 7.31 -25.81
CA LEU A 614 -17.44 8.64 -26.42
C LEU A 614 -16.16 9.24 -27.04
N ARG A 615 -15.64 8.60 -28.12
CA ARG A 615 -14.69 9.17 -29.12
C ARG A 615 -14.39 8.18 -30.27
N ALA A 616 -15.40 7.83 -31.07
CA ALA A 616 -15.22 6.95 -32.25
C ALA A 616 -16.12 7.30 -33.46
N LEU A 617 -16.90 8.39 -33.41
CA LEU A 617 -17.99 8.65 -34.35
C LEU A 617 -17.90 10.03 -35.01
N THR A 618 -16.75 10.36 -35.63
CA THR A 618 -16.54 11.68 -36.28
C THR A 618 -15.78 11.59 -37.61
N ILE A 619 -15.37 10.40 -38.06
CA ILE A 619 -14.65 10.20 -39.33
C ILE A 619 -15.30 9.06 -40.14
N LEU A 620 -16.52 9.30 -40.64
CA LEU A 620 -17.11 8.54 -41.77
C LEU A 620 -18.38 9.20 -42.38
N PHE A 621 -18.59 10.50 -42.17
CA PHE A 621 -19.83 11.21 -42.56
C PHE A 621 -19.75 11.91 -43.93
N SER A 622 -18.86 11.47 -44.84
CA SER A 622 -18.41 12.31 -45.98
C SER A 622 -18.40 11.64 -47.36
N VAL A 623 -18.62 10.33 -47.47
CA VAL A 623 -18.78 9.62 -48.76
C VAL A 623 -19.82 8.52 -48.57
N GLY A 624 -20.93 8.55 -49.32
CA GLY A 624 -21.97 7.52 -49.20
C GLY A 624 -23.34 7.82 -49.85
N VAL A 625 -23.66 9.08 -50.15
CA VAL A 625 -24.91 9.42 -50.87
C VAL A 625 -24.75 9.14 -52.37
N ALA A 626 -24.84 7.87 -52.77
CA ALA A 626 -25.07 7.45 -54.14
C ALA A 626 -25.59 5.99 -54.24
N VAL A 627 -26.91 5.86 -54.36
CA VAL A 627 -27.63 4.83 -55.16
C VAL A 627 -27.17 3.37 -55.04
N CYS A 628 -27.97 2.55 -54.33
CA CYS A 628 -28.61 1.37 -54.96
C CYS A 628 -29.76 0.76 -54.11
N VAL A 629 -30.97 0.78 -54.68
CA VAL A 629 -32.05 -0.25 -54.63
C VAL A 629 -32.11 -1.13 -53.35
N ALA A 630 -32.97 -0.90 -52.35
CA ALA A 630 -34.46 -0.90 -52.29
C ALA A 630 -35.11 -2.29 -52.10
N THR A 631 -36.20 -2.32 -51.31
CA THR A 631 -36.91 -3.50 -50.74
C THR A 631 -36.07 -4.30 -49.73
N LEU A 632 -36.58 -4.77 -48.59
CA LEU A 632 -37.97 -5.07 -48.21
C LEU A 632 -38.37 -4.42 -46.87
N ASP A 633 -39.56 -3.85 -46.79
CA ASP A 633 -40.20 -3.55 -45.50
C ASP A 633 -40.69 -4.85 -44.84
N SER A 634 -40.58 -4.92 -43.52
CA SER A 634 -41.39 -5.79 -42.68
C SER A 634 -41.58 -5.08 -41.34
N PRO A 635 -42.83 -5.00 -40.83
CA PRO A 635 -43.10 -4.20 -39.64
C PRO A 635 -42.37 -4.81 -38.45
N ALA A 636 -41.45 -4.05 -37.86
CA ALA A 636 -40.87 -4.41 -36.59
C ALA A 636 -42.01 -4.48 -35.56
N VAL A 637 -42.27 -5.67 -35.03
CA VAL A 637 -43.13 -5.82 -33.85
C VAL A 637 -42.45 -5.03 -32.74
N ALA A 638 -43.13 -3.98 -32.26
CA ALA A 638 -42.67 -3.28 -31.08
C ALA A 638 -42.65 -4.30 -29.94
N LYS A 639 -41.46 -4.55 -29.38
CA LYS A 639 -41.39 -5.09 -28.03
C LYS A 639 -41.93 -4.01 -27.11
N ASP A 640 -42.98 -4.31 -26.37
CA ASP A 640 -43.35 -3.48 -25.22
C ASP A 640 -42.14 -3.36 -24.28
N LYS A 641 -41.93 -2.17 -23.72
CA LYS A 641 -40.86 -2.00 -22.72
C LYS A 641 -41.23 -2.82 -21.47
N ALA A 642 -40.24 -3.50 -20.90
CA ALA A 642 -40.39 -4.14 -19.60
C ALA A 642 -40.84 -3.10 -18.56
N GLU A 643 -41.84 -3.43 -17.77
CA GLU A 643 -42.36 -2.53 -16.73
C GLU A 643 -41.49 -2.60 -15.47
N PHE A 644 -41.36 -1.46 -14.77
CA PHE A 644 -40.79 -1.39 -13.43
C PHE A 644 -41.88 -1.02 -12.43
N LYS A 645 -42.08 -1.84 -11.40
CA LYS A 645 -43.12 -1.65 -10.38
C LYS A 645 -42.56 -1.85 -8.99
N VAL A 646 -43.12 -1.12 -8.03
CA VAL A 646 -42.81 -1.26 -6.61
C VAL A 646 -44.12 -1.29 -5.82
N GLY A 647 -44.17 -2.17 -4.83
CA GLY A 647 -45.26 -2.28 -3.85
C GLY A 647 -44.68 -2.47 -2.46
N VAL A 648 -45.34 -1.92 -1.43
CA VAL A 648 -44.78 -1.81 -0.07
C VAL A 648 -45.87 -2.10 0.96
N ALA A 649 -45.53 -2.85 2.00
CA ALA A 649 -46.43 -3.16 3.11
C ALA A 649 -45.67 -3.21 4.46
N ALA A 650 -46.41 -3.06 5.55
CA ALA A 650 -45.90 -3.14 6.92
C ALA A 650 -46.91 -3.85 7.82
N ARG A 651 -46.44 -4.77 8.66
CA ARG A 651 -47.27 -5.55 9.58
C ARG A 651 -46.62 -5.63 10.96
N ASP A 652 -47.43 -5.45 11.99
CA ASP A 652 -47.02 -5.61 13.40
C ASP A 652 -46.66 -7.08 13.66
N ILE A 653 -45.47 -7.31 14.20
CA ILE A 653 -44.94 -8.63 14.59
C ILE A 653 -44.68 -8.71 16.09
N THR A 654 -45.18 -7.76 16.89
CA THR A 654 -44.97 -7.68 18.34
C THR A 654 -45.50 -8.96 19.04
N PRO A 655 -44.63 -9.78 19.63
CA PRO A 655 -45.03 -11.04 20.25
C PRO A 655 -45.74 -10.81 21.60
N PRO A 656 -46.54 -11.79 22.08
CA PRO A 656 -47.16 -11.71 23.40
C PRO A 656 -46.11 -11.76 24.52
N THR A 657 -46.36 -11.05 25.62
CA THR A 657 -45.47 -11.05 26.79
C THR A 657 -45.35 -12.43 27.44
N GLY A 658 -44.24 -12.71 28.13
CA GLY A 658 -43.90 -14.04 28.64
C GLY A 658 -43.14 -14.93 27.66
N ILE A 659 -42.40 -14.35 26.71
CA ILE A 659 -41.49 -15.05 25.78
C ILE A 659 -40.04 -14.61 26.09
N PRO A 660 -39.02 -15.50 26.01
CA PRO A 660 -37.63 -15.10 26.21
C PRO A 660 -37.18 -14.00 25.24
N MET A 661 -36.43 -13.02 25.74
CA MET A 661 -35.88 -11.94 24.92
C MET A 661 -34.49 -12.29 24.38
N TRP A 662 -34.19 -11.85 23.16
CA TRP A 662 -32.94 -12.18 22.48
C TRP A 662 -31.83 -11.13 22.70
N GLY A 663 -30.57 -11.50 22.42
CA GLY A 663 -29.43 -10.58 22.32
C GLY A 663 -28.50 -10.62 23.54
N TYR A 664 -28.90 -10.03 24.67
CA TYR A 664 -28.03 -9.93 25.84
C TYR A 664 -27.93 -11.24 26.63
N GLY A 665 -26.73 -11.82 26.68
CA GLY A 665 -26.46 -13.08 27.41
C GLY A 665 -26.80 -13.02 28.91
N ASP A 666 -26.63 -11.85 29.55
CA ASP A 666 -26.95 -11.63 30.97
C ASP A 666 -28.40 -11.97 31.34
N ARG A 667 -29.33 -11.92 30.38
CA ARG A 667 -30.75 -12.26 30.58
C ARG A 667 -31.00 -13.77 30.66
N HIS A 668 -30.07 -14.62 30.20
CA HIS A 668 -30.27 -16.06 30.03
C HIS A 668 -31.60 -16.42 29.33
N ALA A 669 -32.64 -16.76 30.10
CA ALA A 669 -33.98 -17.10 29.62
C ALA A 669 -35.09 -16.20 30.21
N ASP A 670 -34.74 -15.01 30.70
CA ASP A 670 -35.68 -14.05 31.27
C ASP A 670 -36.73 -13.62 30.24
N LEU A 671 -37.97 -13.55 30.72
CA LEU A 671 -39.15 -13.38 29.89
C LEU A 671 -39.52 -11.89 29.77
N SER A 672 -40.00 -11.49 28.60
CA SER A 672 -40.52 -10.15 28.35
C SER A 672 -41.69 -9.80 29.28
N GLU A 673 -41.57 -8.70 30.03
CA GLU A 673 -42.59 -8.15 30.92
C GLU A 673 -43.55 -7.17 30.22
N GLY A 674 -43.18 -6.65 29.05
CA GLY A 674 -43.97 -5.65 28.33
C GLY A 674 -43.42 -5.24 26.97
N VAL A 675 -43.93 -4.12 26.48
CA VAL A 675 -43.52 -3.43 25.25
C VAL A 675 -43.18 -1.98 25.65
N LEU A 676 -42.16 -1.38 25.02
CA LEU A 676 -41.92 0.07 25.00
C LEU A 676 -42.52 0.65 23.72
N ASP A 677 -42.11 0.08 22.59
CA ASP A 677 -42.52 0.41 21.24
C ASP A 677 -42.72 -0.90 20.42
N PRO A 678 -43.68 -0.93 19.47
CA PRO A 678 -44.01 -2.13 18.70
C PRO A 678 -42.92 -2.51 17.69
N LEU A 679 -42.90 -3.80 17.33
CA LEU A 679 -41.98 -4.39 16.37
C LEU A 679 -42.71 -4.59 15.03
N TYR A 680 -42.12 -4.22 13.89
CA TYR A 680 -42.70 -4.43 12.57
C TYR A 680 -41.86 -5.37 11.68
N ALA A 681 -42.55 -6.10 10.80
CA ALA A 681 -41.99 -6.57 9.54
C ALA A 681 -42.44 -5.61 8.43
N LYS A 682 -41.50 -5.08 7.66
CA LYS A 682 -41.78 -4.11 6.59
C LYS A 682 -41.12 -4.56 5.29
N ALA A 683 -41.91 -4.67 4.23
CA ALA A 683 -41.52 -5.30 2.97
C ALA A 683 -41.64 -4.35 1.79
N VAL A 684 -40.62 -4.32 0.93
CA VAL A 684 -40.65 -3.75 -0.42
C VAL A 684 -40.58 -4.91 -1.42
N VAL A 685 -41.55 -5.00 -2.32
CA VAL A 685 -41.48 -5.89 -3.49
C VAL A 685 -41.21 -5.03 -4.73
N ILE A 686 -40.18 -5.42 -5.48
CA ILE A 686 -39.75 -4.79 -6.74
C ILE A 686 -39.97 -5.80 -7.86
N GLN A 687 -40.69 -5.40 -8.90
CA GLN A 687 -40.82 -6.15 -10.16
C GLN A 687 -40.12 -5.38 -11.29
N ALA A 688 -39.30 -6.08 -12.09
CA ALA A 688 -38.61 -5.52 -13.24
C ALA A 688 -38.71 -6.50 -14.42
N GLY A 689 -39.63 -6.23 -15.35
CA GLY A 689 -40.08 -7.24 -16.31
C GLY A 689 -40.95 -8.29 -15.63
N ASP A 690 -40.67 -9.58 -15.86
CA ASP A 690 -41.36 -10.70 -15.20
C ASP A 690 -40.72 -11.08 -13.85
N ASP A 691 -39.46 -10.70 -13.63
CA ASP A 691 -38.68 -11.03 -12.43
C ASP A 691 -39.07 -10.16 -11.22
N LYS A 692 -39.07 -10.76 -10.03
CA LYS A 692 -39.40 -10.11 -8.74
C LYS A 692 -38.35 -10.30 -7.66
N LEU A 693 -38.26 -9.32 -6.76
CA LEU A 693 -37.44 -9.30 -5.54
C LEU A 693 -38.26 -8.80 -4.35
N ALA A 694 -38.23 -9.52 -3.23
CA ALA A 694 -38.69 -9.03 -1.93
C ALA A 694 -37.49 -8.63 -1.04
N LEU A 695 -37.51 -7.40 -0.52
CA LEU A 695 -36.60 -6.86 0.48
C LEU A 695 -37.38 -6.60 1.76
N VAL A 696 -37.00 -7.22 2.89
CA VAL A 696 -37.77 -7.14 4.13
C VAL A 696 -36.89 -6.80 5.32
N GLY A 697 -37.20 -5.70 5.99
CA GLY A 697 -36.64 -5.33 7.28
C GLY A 697 -37.53 -5.84 8.41
N LEU A 698 -36.92 -6.38 9.48
CA LEU A 698 -37.63 -6.91 10.65
C LEU A 698 -37.11 -6.24 11.94
N ASP A 699 -37.99 -5.75 12.80
CA ASP A 699 -37.63 -5.24 14.13
C ASP A 699 -37.38 -6.36 15.15
N ILE A 700 -36.50 -7.30 14.80
CA ILE A 700 -36.05 -8.40 15.68
C ILE A 700 -34.53 -8.60 15.60
N GLY A 701 -34.01 -9.43 16.50
CA GLY A 701 -32.58 -9.67 16.66
C GLY A 701 -31.85 -10.30 15.47
N ARG A 702 -32.54 -10.94 14.52
CA ARG A 702 -31.89 -11.68 13.41
C ARG A 702 -32.87 -12.07 12.30
N GLY A 703 -32.34 -12.46 11.14
CA GLY A 703 -33.14 -13.07 10.08
C GLY A 703 -33.69 -14.46 10.45
N PRO A 704 -34.71 -14.96 9.72
CA PRO A 704 -35.40 -16.22 10.02
C PRO A 704 -34.48 -17.45 10.01
N THR A 705 -34.90 -18.56 10.63
CA THR A 705 -34.14 -19.83 10.61
C THR A 705 -34.05 -20.42 9.19
N ILE A 706 -33.16 -21.39 8.98
CA ILE A 706 -33.01 -22.08 7.69
C ILE A 706 -34.32 -22.75 7.25
N GLU A 707 -35.06 -23.38 8.17
CA GLU A 707 -36.37 -24.00 7.87
C GLU A 707 -37.46 -22.95 7.60
N MET A 708 -37.45 -21.81 8.30
CA MET A 708 -38.34 -20.70 7.98
C MET A 708 -38.07 -20.17 6.57
N MET A 709 -36.80 -19.96 6.18
CA MET A 709 -36.44 -19.47 4.84
C MET A 709 -36.83 -20.45 3.73
N LYS A 710 -36.72 -21.77 3.96
CA LYS A 710 -37.21 -22.81 3.03
C LYS A 710 -38.72 -22.69 2.80
N LEU A 711 -39.50 -22.55 3.89
CA LEU A 711 -40.96 -22.38 3.81
C LEU A 711 -41.33 -21.07 3.11
N ILE A 712 -40.72 -19.95 3.50
CA ILE A 712 -40.98 -18.62 2.94
C ILE A 712 -40.74 -18.60 1.43
N ARG A 713 -39.58 -19.07 0.95
CA ARG A 713 -39.27 -19.09 -0.49
C ARG A 713 -40.21 -19.97 -1.30
N LYS A 714 -40.50 -21.18 -0.82
CA LYS A 714 -41.45 -22.09 -1.48
C LYS A 714 -42.81 -21.42 -1.67
N GLU A 715 -43.37 -20.87 -0.60
CA GLU A 715 -44.72 -20.29 -0.63
C GLU A 715 -44.78 -19.00 -1.47
N LEU A 716 -43.71 -18.19 -1.51
CA LEU A 716 -43.65 -16.97 -2.31
C LEU A 716 -43.41 -17.23 -3.81
N SER A 717 -42.60 -18.24 -4.16
CA SER A 717 -42.48 -18.75 -5.53
C SER A 717 -43.84 -19.28 -6.01
N GLU A 718 -44.46 -20.19 -5.26
CA GLU A 718 -45.73 -20.83 -5.61
C GLU A 718 -46.93 -19.86 -5.70
N LYS A 719 -46.95 -18.77 -4.92
CA LYS A 719 -48.08 -17.82 -4.85
C LYS A 719 -47.91 -16.55 -5.67
N ALA A 720 -46.68 -16.05 -5.81
CA ALA A 720 -46.41 -14.72 -6.39
C ALA A 720 -45.28 -14.68 -7.43
N GLY A 721 -44.53 -15.77 -7.64
CA GLY A 721 -43.38 -15.81 -8.53
C GLY A 721 -42.16 -15.04 -8.00
N ILE A 722 -42.05 -14.87 -6.68
CA ILE A 722 -40.92 -14.14 -6.06
C ILE A 722 -39.78 -15.12 -5.75
N GLU A 723 -38.91 -15.30 -6.73
CA GLU A 723 -37.72 -16.16 -6.61
C GLU A 723 -36.60 -15.52 -5.76
N ASN A 724 -36.52 -14.18 -5.72
CA ASN A 724 -35.48 -13.45 -5.02
C ASN A 724 -36.03 -12.87 -3.72
N VAL A 725 -35.50 -13.31 -2.58
CA VAL A 725 -36.00 -12.94 -1.25
C VAL A 725 -34.81 -12.62 -0.33
N MET A 726 -34.79 -11.43 0.26
CA MET A 726 -33.77 -10.98 1.22
C MET A 726 -34.43 -10.38 2.45
N ILE A 727 -34.32 -11.08 3.59
CA ILE A 727 -34.97 -10.73 4.85
C ILE A 727 -33.88 -10.49 5.91
N SER A 728 -33.74 -9.24 6.38
CA SER A 728 -32.72 -8.81 7.34
C SER A 728 -33.35 -8.40 8.66
N GLY A 729 -32.82 -8.92 9.76
CA GLY A 729 -33.15 -8.41 11.10
C GLY A 729 -32.46 -7.07 11.34
N SER A 730 -33.18 -6.09 11.87
CA SER A 730 -32.62 -4.81 12.36
C SER A 730 -31.56 -5.03 13.44
N HIS A 731 -31.60 -6.20 14.09
CA HIS A 731 -30.69 -6.67 15.14
C HIS A 731 -30.93 -6.02 16.51
N THR A 732 -32.16 -5.56 16.78
CA THR A 732 -32.55 -5.13 18.13
C THR A 732 -32.34 -6.25 19.16
N HIS A 733 -31.61 -5.94 20.23
CA HIS A 733 -31.53 -6.77 21.44
C HIS A 733 -32.81 -6.72 22.30
N HIS A 734 -33.90 -6.19 21.75
CA HIS A 734 -35.22 -6.10 22.37
C HIS A 734 -36.30 -6.77 21.51
N GLY A 735 -35.94 -7.79 20.74
CA GLY A 735 -36.86 -8.73 20.08
C GLY A 735 -37.01 -10.08 20.82
N PRO A 736 -37.92 -10.96 20.37
CA PRO A 736 -38.07 -12.33 20.88
C PRO A 736 -36.96 -13.28 20.40
N VAL A 737 -36.78 -14.38 21.13
CA VAL A 737 -36.14 -15.61 20.62
C VAL A 737 -37.12 -16.32 19.66
N ILE A 738 -36.69 -16.68 18.45
CA ILE A 738 -37.54 -17.30 17.40
C ILE A 738 -37.11 -18.73 17.02
N GLU A 739 -36.17 -19.31 17.75
CA GLU A 739 -35.51 -20.58 17.42
C GLU A 739 -36.03 -21.78 18.23
N LEU A 740 -36.96 -21.55 19.15
CA LEU A 740 -37.46 -22.60 20.04
C LEU A 740 -38.52 -23.43 19.34
N THR A 741 -38.43 -24.75 19.47
CA THR A 741 -39.24 -25.72 18.71
C THR A 741 -40.04 -26.66 19.63
N ASP A 742 -41.09 -27.30 19.08
CA ASP A 742 -41.96 -28.25 19.79
C ASP A 742 -41.29 -29.63 20.08
N LYS A 743 -39.96 -29.68 20.09
CA LYS A 743 -39.13 -30.85 20.40
C LYS A 743 -38.77 -30.87 21.90
N GLU A 744 -38.78 -32.04 22.52
CA GLU A 744 -38.53 -32.19 23.96
C GLU A 744 -37.10 -31.73 24.32
N GLY A 745 -37.00 -30.68 25.15
CA GLY A 745 -35.72 -30.03 25.50
C GLY A 745 -35.30 -28.87 24.59
N TYR A 746 -36.15 -28.44 23.64
CA TYR A 746 -35.85 -27.40 22.63
C TYR A 746 -36.84 -26.21 22.69
N GLY A 747 -37.84 -26.26 23.56
CA GLY A 747 -38.87 -25.24 23.75
C GLY A 747 -40.13 -25.79 24.43
N LYS A 748 -40.60 -26.94 23.93
CA LYS A 748 -41.76 -27.71 24.39
C LYS A 748 -41.91 -27.79 25.92
N GLY A 749 -43.09 -27.45 26.42
CA GLY A 749 -43.52 -27.56 27.82
C GLY A 749 -42.90 -26.54 28.78
N LYS A 750 -42.10 -25.60 28.28
CA LYS A 750 -41.38 -24.59 29.07
C LYS A 750 -41.52 -23.18 28.48
N PHE A 751 -41.46 -23.08 27.15
CA PHE A 751 -41.53 -21.82 26.40
C PHE A 751 -42.59 -21.90 25.30
N ASP A 752 -43.73 -22.54 25.55
CA ASP A 752 -44.75 -22.87 24.53
C ASP A 752 -45.20 -21.65 23.71
N LYS A 753 -45.35 -20.47 24.34
CA LYS A 753 -45.63 -19.20 23.65
C LYS A 753 -44.59 -18.82 22.59
N ALA A 754 -43.31 -19.10 22.87
CA ALA A 754 -42.21 -18.77 21.97
C ALA A 754 -42.16 -19.74 20.78
N VAL A 755 -42.51 -21.01 21.02
CA VAL A 755 -42.70 -22.03 19.98
C VAL A 755 -43.89 -21.65 19.08
N GLU A 756 -45.04 -21.33 19.68
CA GLU A 756 -46.25 -20.89 18.96
C GLU A 756 -45.97 -19.63 18.12
N TYR A 757 -45.27 -18.64 18.67
CA TYR A 757 -44.85 -17.45 17.92
C TYR A 757 -43.89 -17.79 16.78
N ALA A 758 -42.87 -18.63 17.02
CA ALA A 758 -41.91 -19.05 15.99
C ALA A 758 -42.58 -19.81 14.84
N GLU A 759 -43.58 -20.65 15.13
CA GLU A 759 -44.36 -21.37 14.11
C GLU A 759 -45.23 -20.43 13.26
N GLN A 760 -45.82 -19.38 13.85
CA GLN A 760 -46.62 -18.38 13.11
C GLN A 760 -45.77 -17.31 12.40
N PHE A 761 -44.52 -17.11 12.82
CA PHE A 761 -43.64 -16.07 12.28
C PHE A 761 -43.40 -16.16 10.76
N PRO A 762 -42.98 -17.30 10.16
CA PRO A 762 -42.76 -17.37 8.71
C PRO A 762 -44.05 -17.14 7.90
N HIS A 763 -45.22 -17.56 8.40
CA HIS A 763 -46.51 -17.27 7.78
C HIS A 763 -46.81 -15.76 7.79
N THR A 764 -46.52 -15.08 8.90
CA THR A 764 -46.66 -13.63 9.04
C THR A 764 -45.76 -12.88 8.06
N LEU A 765 -44.53 -13.38 7.82
CA LEU A 765 -43.60 -12.82 6.82
C LEU A 765 -44.07 -13.07 5.38
N ILE A 766 -44.57 -14.27 5.06
CA ILE A 766 -45.18 -14.55 3.75
C ILE A 766 -46.34 -13.58 3.48
N GLU A 767 -47.22 -13.36 4.45
CA GLU A 767 -48.39 -12.50 4.26
C GLU A 767 -48.02 -11.03 4.01
N VAL A 768 -47.09 -10.42 4.76
CA VAL A 768 -46.70 -9.01 4.50
C VAL A 768 -45.96 -8.85 3.15
N ILE A 769 -45.24 -9.87 2.69
CA ILE A 769 -44.63 -9.85 1.35
C ILE A 769 -45.70 -9.98 0.26
N LEU A 770 -46.74 -10.80 0.45
CA LEU A 770 -47.88 -10.91 -0.47
C LEU A 770 -48.77 -9.65 -0.47
N GLU A 771 -48.89 -8.95 0.67
CA GLU A 771 -49.52 -7.63 0.75
C GLU A 771 -48.74 -6.58 -0.06
N ALA A 772 -47.40 -6.59 0.03
CA ALA A 772 -46.54 -5.72 -0.79
C ALA A 772 -46.59 -6.09 -2.29
N ASP A 773 -46.65 -7.37 -2.64
CA ASP A 773 -46.82 -7.83 -4.03
C ASP A 773 -48.18 -7.39 -4.62
N ALA A 774 -49.26 -7.51 -3.85
CA ALA A 774 -50.59 -7.03 -4.23
C ALA A 774 -50.66 -5.49 -4.37
N ALA A 775 -49.71 -4.76 -3.80
CA ALA A 775 -49.56 -3.31 -3.89
C ALA A 775 -48.63 -2.84 -5.04
N LEU A 776 -48.13 -3.74 -5.90
CA LEU A 776 -47.24 -3.41 -7.02
C LEU A 776 -47.87 -2.40 -8.01
N GLN A 777 -47.30 -1.19 -8.07
CA GLN A 777 -47.69 -0.13 -9.00
C GLN A 777 -46.50 0.42 -9.80
N PRO A 778 -46.71 0.99 -11.01
CA PRO A 778 -45.63 1.59 -11.80
C PRO A 778 -44.88 2.67 -11.03
N ALA A 779 -43.55 2.56 -11.01
CA ALA A 779 -42.71 3.34 -10.10
C ALA A 779 -41.51 3.98 -10.80
N LYS A 780 -40.98 5.02 -10.15
CA LYS A 780 -39.64 5.57 -10.35
C LYS A 780 -38.77 5.16 -9.16
N MET A 781 -37.47 5.05 -9.36
CA MET A 781 -36.51 4.83 -8.27
C MET A 781 -35.29 5.73 -8.36
N GLY A 782 -34.60 5.88 -7.24
CA GLY A 782 -33.27 6.45 -7.14
C GLY A 782 -32.57 5.99 -5.87
N VAL A 783 -31.25 6.13 -5.80
CA VAL A 783 -30.44 5.72 -4.64
C VAL A 783 -29.50 6.86 -4.27
N GLY A 784 -29.44 7.19 -2.98
CA GLY A 784 -28.54 8.19 -2.41
C GLY A 784 -27.72 7.59 -1.27
N THR A 785 -26.51 8.09 -1.09
CA THR A 785 -25.60 7.67 0.01
C THR A 785 -24.95 8.88 0.67
N LYS A 786 -24.70 8.78 1.98
CA LYS A 786 -23.99 9.77 2.78
C LYS A 786 -23.12 9.05 3.81
N ASN A 787 -21.87 9.46 3.96
CA ASN A 787 -21.04 8.95 5.06
C ASN A 787 -21.37 9.74 6.33
N VAL A 788 -21.85 9.05 7.37
CA VAL A 788 -22.29 9.63 8.64
C VAL A 788 -21.44 9.12 9.81
N ALA A 789 -21.16 9.96 10.80
CA ALA A 789 -20.36 9.62 11.98
C ALA A 789 -21.17 8.92 13.10
N LEU A 790 -22.29 8.31 12.74
CA LEU A 790 -23.30 7.76 13.65
C LEU A 790 -23.03 6.30 14.10
N ASN A 791 -21.93 5.69 13.66
CA ASN A 791 -21.44 4.40 14.13
C ASN A 791 -19.98 4.45 14.59
N ARG A 792 -19.55 3.42 15.35
CA ARG A 792 -18.17 3.27 15.83
C ARG A 792 -17.79 1.79 15.97
N ASN A 793 -16.52 1.45 15.74
CA ASN A 793 -16.04 0.10 16.00
C ASN A 793 -15.93 -0.20 17.51
N ARG A 794 -16.56 -1.29 17.96
CA ARG A 794 -16.50 -1.79 19.33
C ARG A 794 -15.41 -2.86 19.54
N HIS A 795 -14.91 -3.48 18.46
CA HIS A 795 -13.94 -4.58 18.50
C HIS A 795 -12.47 -4.13 18.32
N THR A 796 -12.09 -3.65 17.13
CA THR A 796 -10.67 -3.52 16.74
C THR A 796 -9.91 -2.55 17.65
N LYS A 797 -8.64 -2.87 17.88
CA LYS A 797 -7.64 -2.15 18.67
C LYS A 797 -6.74 -1.31 17.75
N ARG A 798 -6.76 -1.56 16.44
CA ARG A 798 -6.08 -0.77 15.41
C ARG A 798 -6.72 0.63 15.28
N LEU A 799 -5.91 1.61 14.87
CA LEU A 799 -6.32 3.00 14.66
C LEU A 799 -6.06 3.40 13.19
N PRO A 800 -7.09 3.77 12.39
CA PRO A 800 -8.46 4.03 12.80
C PRO A 800 -9.22 2.76 13.17
N LYS A 801 -10.13 2.93 14.13
CA LYS A 801 -11.20 1.96 14.39
C LYS A 801 -12.14 1.94 13.18
N ALA A 802 -12.03 0.92 12.34
CA ALA A 802 -12.74 0.84 11.06
C ALA A 802 -14.27 0.88 11.24
N THR A 803 -14.96 1.67 10.43
CA THR A 803 -16.43 1.74 10.39
C THR A 803 -16.94 1.44 8.99
N ASP A 804 -18.23 1.14 8.86
CA ASP A 804 -18.95 1.26 7.58
C ASP A 804 -19.86 2.49 7.70
N PRO A 805 -19.35 3.72 7.45
CA PRO A 805 -20.08 4.96 7.73
C PRO A 805 -21.20 5.23 6.72
N MET A 806 -21.37 4.39 5.70
CA MET A 806 -22.28 4.63 4.59
C MET A 806 -23.73 4.40 5.02
N LEU A 807 -24.45 5.49 5.27
CA LEU A 807 -25.90 5.51 5.27
C LEU A 807 -26.38 5.53 3.81
N ALA A 808 -27.13 4.52 3.40
CA ALA A 808 -27.69 4.40 2.07
C ALA A 808 -29.21 4.42 2.12
N VAL A 809 -29.82 5.10 1.14
CA VAL A 809 -31.27 5.26 1.01
C VAL A 809 -31.67 4.93 -0.43
N MET A 810 -32.53 3.94 -0.62
CA MET A 810 -33.25 3.72 -1.87
C MET A 810 -34.64 4.36 -1.73
N ARG A 811 -34.99 5.27 -2.65
CA ARG A 811 -36.29 5.93 -2.70
C ARG A 811 -37.08 5.41 -3.89
N PHE A 812 -38.34 5.08 -3.65
CA PHE A 812 -39.30 4.66 -4.67
C PHE A 812 -40.47 5.65 -4.68
N ASP A 813 -40.77 6.24 -5.84
CA ASP A 813 -41.87 7.18 -6.04
C ASP A 813 -42.88 6.63 -7.05
N ASP A 814 -44.14 7.05 -6.96
CA ASP A 814 -45.13 6.83 -8.01
C ASP A 814 -44.83 7.69 -9.25
N MET A 815 -45.59 7.47 -10.32
CA MET A 815 -45.38 8.21 -11.57
C MET A 815 -45.54 9.73 -11.42
N GLU A 816 -46.30 10.23 -10.45
CA GLU A 816 -46.48 11.66 -10.16
C GLU A 816 -45.30 12.25 -9.36
N GLY A 817 -44.63 11.44 -8.52
CA GLY A 817 -43.50 11.83 -7.67
C GLY A 817 -43.75 11.68 -6.16
N ASN A 818 -44.84 11.05 -5.75
CA ASN A 818 -45.15 10.81 -4.34
C ASN A 818 -44.42 9.54 -3.85
N PRO A 819 -43.76 9.53 -2.67
CA PRO A 819 -43.04 8.36 -2.18
C PRO A 819 -43.94 7.12 -1.91
N ILE A 820 -43.64 6.00 -2.57
CA ILE A 820 -44.24 4.67 -2.32
C ILE A 820 -43.55 3.98 -1.13
N GLY A 821 -42.25 4.23 -0.95
CA GLY A 821 -41.50 3.72 0.18
C GLY A 821 -40.02 4.10 0.16
N ILE A 822 -39.38 3.96 1.32
CA ILE A 822 -37.98 4.30 1.57
C ILE A 822 -37.28 3.09 2.18
N LEU A 823 -36.23 2.56 1.53
CA LEU A 823 -35.38 1.53 2.11
C LEU A 823 -34.07 2.15 2.61
N VAL A 824 -33.71 1.86 3.85
CA VAL A 824 -32.55 2.39 4.57
C VAL A 824 -31.56 1.26 4.83
N ASN A 825 -30.28 1.47 4.56
CA ASN A 825 -29.20 0.57 4.94
C ASN A 825 -28.10 1.33 5.70
N PHE A 826 -27.77 0.84 6.90
CA PHE A 826 -26.85 1.45 7.85
C PHE A 826 -26.26 0.36 8.76
N ALA A 827 -25.03 0.53 9.25
CA ALA A 827 -24.30 -0.51 10.00
C ALA A 827 -24.04 -0.13 11.46
N ALA A 828 -24.96 -0.45 12.37
CA ALA A 828 -24.78 -0.29 13.81
C ALA A 828 -25.73 -1.15 14.66
N HIS A 829 -25.23 -1.84 15.67
CA HIS A 829 -26.03 -2.54 16.69
C HIS A 829 -27.09 -1.62 17.33
N PRO A 830 -28.39 -1.98 17.27
CA PRO A 830 -29.43 -1.43 18.13
C PRO A 830 -29.34 -2.07 19.53
N THR A 831 -28.38 -1.55 20.29
CA THR A 831 -28.06 -1.92 21.68
C THR A 831 -27.92 -0.65 22.53
N SER A 832 -28.90 0.24 22.44
CA SER A 832 -28.93 1.53 23.15
C SER A 832 -29.79 1.46 24.41
N ILE A 833 -30.69 0.48 24.51
CA ILE A 833 -31.45 0.13 25.71
C ILE A 833 -30.68 -0.91 26.56
N ASP A 834 -30.79 -0.79 27.89
CA ASP A 834 -30.05 -1.61 28.87
C ASP A 834 -30.58 -3.06 28.96
N SER A 835 -29.68 -4.02 29.25
CA SER A 835 -30.03 -5.44 29.40
C SER A 835 -31.06 -5.69 30.51
N ASN A 836 -31.13 -4.85 31.55
CA ASN A 836 -32.12 -4.98 32.62
C ASN A 836 -33.57 -4.65 32.21
N ILE A 837 -33.79 -4.01 31.04
CA ILE A 837 -35.13 -3.65 30.57
C ILE A 837 -35.75 -4.84 29.81
N LEU A 838 -36.56 -5.64 30.50
CA LEU A 838 -37.27 -6.79 29.93
C LEU A 838 -38.54 -6.38 29.14
N LYS A 839 -38.38 -5.50 28.14
CA LYS A 839 -39.49 -5.04 27.28
C LYS A 839 -39.12 -4.99 25.80
N TYR A 840 -40.06 -5.35 24.94
CA TYR A 840 -39.88 -5.28 23.50
C TYR A 840 -39.73 -3.84 22.99
N SER A 841 -38.84 -3.67 22.01
CA SER A 841 -38.50 -2.39 21.37
C SER A 841 -37.71 -2.65 20.08
N ALA A 842 -37.91 -1.81 19.07
CA ALA A 842 -37.06 -1.73 17.88
C ALA A 842 -35.72 -0.98 18.15
N ASP A 843 -35.48 -0.54 19.39
CA ASP A 843 -34.38 0.35 19.79
C ASP A 843 -34.40 1.60 18.86
N TYR A 844 -33.25 2.16 18.50
CA TYR A 844 -33.22 3.40 17.70
C TYR A 844 -33.89 3.26 16.32
N VAL A 845 -34.05 2.04 15.80
CA VAL A 845 -34.59 1.78 14.46
C VAL A 845 -36.08 2.13 14.39
N GLY A 846 -36.86 1.84 15.45
CA GLY A 846 -38.27 2.25 15.54
C GLY A 846 -38.44 3.77 15.56
N SER A 847 -37.56 4.49 16.26
CA SER A 847 -37.61 5.94 16.28
C SER A 847 -37.09 6.59 14.99
N MET A 848 -36.14 5.95 14.30
CA MET A 848 -35.74 6.32 12.93
C MET A 848 -36.93 6.15 11.98
N HIS A 849 -37.64 5.01 12.04
CA HIS A 849 -38.86 4.78 11.26
C HIS A 849 -39.90 5.87 11.51
N ASN A 850 -40.29 6.13 12.76
CA ASN A 850 -41.26 7.19 13.09
C ASN A 850 -40.88 8.54 12.45
N THR A 851 -39.61 8.93 12.52
CA THR A 851 -39.10 10.20 11.99
C THR A 851 -39.14 10.29 10.47
N VAL A 852 -38.86 9.18 9.77
CA VAL A 852 -38.90 9.10 8.31
C VAL A 852 -40.34 9.04 7.80
N GLU A 853 -41.18 8.22 8.45
CA GLU A 853 -42.57 7.98 8.07
C GLU A 853 -43.44 9.24 8.32
N GLU A 854 -43.21 9.98 9.42
CA GLU A 854 -43.85 11.29 9.67
C GLU A 854 -43.48 12.34 8.60
N LYS A 855 -42.21 12.40 8.18
CA LYS A 855 -41.70 13.49 7.33
C LYS A 855 -41.84 13.25 5.83
N LEU A 856 -41.90 11.98 5.39
CA LEU A 856 -42.07 11.61 3.98
C LEU A 856 -43.43 10.99 3.67
N GLY A 857 -44.27 10.72 4.68
CA GLY A 857 -45.65 10.25 4.50
C GLY A 857 -45.77 8.84 3.93
N THR A 858 -44.71 8.03 4.03
CA THR A 858 -44.60 6.72 3.38
C THR A 858 -43.80 5.74 4.24
N THR A 859 -43.95 4.43 4.01
CA THR A 859 -43.28 3.38 4.80
C THR A 859 -41.76 3.41 4.65
N SER A 860 -41.06 3.31 5.78
CA SER A 860 -39.61 3.20 5.91
C SER A 860 -39.23 1.76 6.26
N VAL A 861 -38.25 1.17 5.56
CA VAL A 861 -37.80 -0.22 5.74
C VAL A 861 -36.31 -0.25 6.04
N PHE A 862 -35.88 -0.91 7.12
CA PHE A 862 -34.48 -0.92 7.56
C PHE A 862 -33.81 -2.27 7.29
N MET A 863 -32.69 -2.25 6.57
CA MET A 863 -31.83 -3.41 6.29
C MET A 863 -30.48 -3.21 6.99
N GLN A 864 -30.17 -4.01 8.02
CA GLN A 864 -28.97 -3.84 8.83
C GLN A 864 -27.69 -4.14 8.01
N GLY A 865 -26.66 -3.32 8.18
CA GLY A 865 -25.38 -3.46 7.48
C GLY A 865 -24.45 -4.52 8.11
N ALA A 866 -23.15 -4.45 7.76
CA ALA A 866 -22.12 -5.25 8.41
C ALA A 866 -21.77 -4.69 9.80
N ALA A 867 -22.68 -4.92 10.74
CA ALA A 867 -22.64 -4.32 12.08
C ALA A 867 -21.94 -5.17 13.14
N GLY A 868 -21.38 -6.34 12.83
CA GLY A 868 -20.84 -7.27 13.84
C GLY A 868 -19.82 -6.65 14.80
N ASP A 869 -19.05 -5.67 14.32
CA ASP A 869 -18.12 -4.86 15.12
C ASP A 869 -18.55 -3.40 15.32
N GLN A 870 -19.78 -3.01 14.96
CA GLN A 870 -20.26 -1.63 14.99
C GLN A 870 -21.32 -1.38 16.08
N SER A 871 -21.13 -0.36 16.91
CA SER A 871 -22.17 0.18 17.80
C SER A 871 -22.68 1.54 17.30
N SER A 872 -23.90 1.90 17.72
CA SER A 872 -24.42 3.27 17.59
C SER A 872 -23.48 4.29 18.26
N ASN A 873 -23.35 5.47 17.63
CA ASN A 873 -22.46 6.53 18.07
C ASN A 873 -23.19 7.88 18.14
N SER A 874 -23.90 8.09 19.25
CA SER A 874 -24.67 9.31 19.51
C SER A 874 -23.81 10.58 19.46
N PRO A 875 -24.22 11.63 18.72
CA PRO A 875 -23.57 12.94 18.75
C PRO A 875 -23.57 13.57 20.14
N GLN A 876 -22.66 14.53 20.37
CA GLN A 876 -22.55 15.20 21.67
C GLN A 876 -23.86 15.93 22.03
N GLY A 877 -24.44 15.58 23.18
CA GLY A 877 -25.72 16.11 23.66
C GLY A 877 -26.94 15.26 23.29
N VAL A 878 -26.79 14.25 22.43
CA VAL A 878 -27.84 13.27 22.09
C VAL A 878 -27.75 12.09 23.06
N SER A 879 -28.87 11.72 23.69
CA SER A 879 -28.95 10.64 24.67
C SER A 879 -30.35 9.99 24.65
N GLY A 880 -30.42 8.68 24.83
CA GLY A 880 -31.61 7.87 24.56
C GLY A 880 -31.57 7.26 23.15
N TYR A 881 -32.30 6.16 22.96
CA TYR A 881 -32.40 5.48 21.66
C TYR A 881 -33.31 6.26 20.72
N GLU A 882 -34.31 6.95 21.27
CA GLU A 882 -35.25 7.81 20.57
C GLU A 882 -34.51 9.01 19.95
N ALA A 883 -33.72 9.74 20.74
CA ALA A 883 -32.99 10.92 20.25
C ALA A 883 -31.91 10.55 19.21
N PHE A 884 -31.31 9.36 19.30
CA PHE A 884 -30.39 8.87 18.26
C PHE A 884 -31.14 8.41 17.01
N GLY A 885 -32.29 7.75 17.15
CA GLY A 885 -33.16 7.38 16.05
C GLY A 885 -33.71 8.58 15.30
N GLU A 886 -34.10 9.65 15.98
CA GLU A 886 -34.51 10.91 15.36
C GLU A 886 -33.38 11.53 14.54
N VAL A 887 -32.15 11.56 15.06
CA VAL A 887 -30.97 12.04 14.32
C VAL A 887 -30.72 11.20 13.06
N LEU A 888 -30.75 9.87 13.17
CA LEU A 888 -30.57 8.99 12.00
C LEU A 888 -31.72 9.15 10.99
N GLY A 889 -32.96 9.31 11.46
CA GLY A 889 -34.12 9.57 10.60
C GLY A 889 -34.05 10.92 9.88
N ASN A 890 -33.52 11.95 10.54
CA ASN A 890 -33.26 13.25 9.92
C ASN A 890 -32.20 13.15 8.79
N GLU A 891 -31.12 12.38 9.00
CA GLU A 891 -30.14 12.09 7.95
C GLU A 891 -30.75 11.32 6.76
N VAL A 892 -31.59 10.31 7.03
CA VAL A 892 -32.35 9.59 5.98
C VAL A 892 -33.26 10.54 5.19
N VAL A 893 -33.99 11.42 5.87
CA VAL A 893 -34.90 12.40 5.26
C VAL A 893 -34.13 13.43 4.42
N GLU A 894 -32.94 13.87 4.85
CA GLU A 894 -32.08 14.75 4.05
C GLU A 894 -31.68 14.07 2.73
N ILE A 895 -31.18 12.83 2.80
CA ILE A 895 -30.78 12.05 1.61
C ILE A 895 -31.99 11.80 0.70
N ALA A 896 -33.12 11.35 1.26
CA ALA A 896 -34.33 11.02 0.49
C ALA A 896 -34.90 12.22 -0.29
N ASN A 897 -34.78 13.44 0.26
CA ASN A 897 -35.17 14.67 -0.43
C ASN A 897 -34.17 15.11 -1.51
N GLY A 898 -32.91 14.67 -1.44
CA GLY A 898 -31.88 14.91 -2.45
C GLY A 898 -31.88 13.91 -3.62
N ILE A 899 -32.61 12.79 -3.52
CA ILE A 899 -32.70 11.78 -4.59
C ILE A 899 -33.68 12.24 -5.68
N GLU A 900 -33.19 12.39 -6.91
CA GLU A 900 -34.02 12.41 -8.12
C GLU A 900 -34.39 10.98 -8.52
N THR A 901 -35.68 10.71 -8.72
CA THR A 901 -36.18 9.37 -9.10
C THR A 901 -36.56 9.30 -10.58
N SER A 902 -36.22 8.19 -11.23
CA SER A 902 -36.53 7.94 -12.65
C SER A 902 -37.06 6.52 -12.88
N VAL A 903 -37.78 6.31 -13.98
CA VAL A 903 -38.11 4.94 -14.43
C VAL A 903 -36.85 4.37 -15.08
N PRO A 904 -36.33 3.19 -14.66
CA PRO A 904 -35.16 2.59 -15.27
C PRO A 904 -35.36 2.36 -16.78
N GLU A 905 -34.36 2.68 -17.61
CA GLU A 905 -34.51 2.61 -19.07
C GLU A 905 -34.68 1.19 -19.60
N GLU A 906 -33.98 0.24 -18.97
CA GLU A 906 -34.04 -1.22 -19.17
C GLU A 906 -34.21 -1.93 -17.80
N PRO A 907 -35.45 -2.02 -17.28
CA PRO A 907 -35.74 -2.71 -16.02
C PRO A 907 -35.29 -4.17 -16.07
N THR A 908 -34.36 -4.54 -15.20
CA THR A 908 -33.76 -5.87 -15.18
C THR A 908 -33.40 -6.31 -13.75
N LEU A 909 -33.48 -7.61 -13.49
CA LEU A 909 -33.24 -8.19 -12.17
C LEU A 909 -32.57 -9.54 -12.36
N LYS A 910 -31.45 -9.79 -11.65
CA LYS A 910 -30.73 -11.06 -11.68
C LYS A 910 -30.31 -11.41 -10.27
N GLY A 911 -30.73 -12.55 -9.75
CA GLY A 911 -30.30 -13.05 -8.45
C GLY A 911 -29.55 -14.38 -8.51
N LYS A 912 -28.80 -14.66 -7.45
CA LYS A 912 -28.17 -15.95 -7.17
C LYS A 912 -28.05 -16.13 -5.67
N VAL A 913 -28.27 -17.37 -5.23
CA VAL A 913 -28.03 -17.83 -3.86
C VAL A 913 -26.91 -18.86 -3.91
N ASP A 914 -25.89 -18.67 -3.09
CA ASP A 914 -24.81 -19.64 -2.85
C ASP A 914 -24.90 -20.19 -1.43
N TYR A 915 -24.75 -21.50 -1.28
CA TYR A 915 -24.76 -22.20 -0.01
C TYR A 915 -23.36 -22.70 0.33
N PHE A 916 -22.93 -22.49 1.57
CA PHE A 916 -21.64 -22.91 2.08
C PHE A 916 -21.81 -23.66 3.42
N THR A 917 -20.95 -24.64 3.67
CA THR A 917 -20.77 -25.24 5.00
C THR A 917 -19.31 -25.10 5.38
N PHE A 918 -19.02 -24.34 6.43
CA PHE A 918 -17.66 -24.16 6.95
C PHE A 918 -17.41 -25.04 8.17
N PRO A 919 -16.19 -25.56 8.38
CA PRO A 919 -15.80 -26.23 9.62
C PRO A 919 -16.08 -25.35 10.84
N SER A 920 -16.63 -25.93 11.90
CA SER A 920 -16.85 -25.21 13.17
C SER A 920 -15.57 -25.18 14.01
N ARG A 921 -15.24 -23.99 14.54
CA ARG A 921 -14.25 -23.74 15.60
C ARG A 921 -14.72 -24.21 16.98
N ILE A 922 -15.99 -24.60 17.11
CA ILE A 922 -16.62 -25.13 18.32
C ILE A 922 -17.23 -26.52 18.04
N ASP A 923 -16.74 -27.53 18.75
CA ASP A 923 -17.27 -28.89 18.70
C ASP A 923 -18.59 -28.99 19.50
N PHE A 924 -19.72 -28.78 18.83
CA PHE A 924 -21.05 -28.95 19.42
C PHE A 924 -21.48 -30.42 19.59
N SER A 925 -20.73 -31.40 19.07
CA SER A 925 -20.96 -32.81 19.41
C SER A 925 -20.54 -33.12 20.85
N ASN A 926 -19.61 -32.34 21.42
CA ASN A 926 -19.09 -32.51 22.77
C ASN A 926 -20.12 -32.11 23.85
N PRO A 927 -20.58 -33.03 24.71
CA PRO A 927 -21.59 -32.73 25.72
C PRO A 927 -21.15 -31.67 26.75
N TRP A 928 -19.83 -31.55 27.02
CA TRP A 928 -19.32 -30.54 27.94
C TRP A 928 -19.38 -29.13 27.35
N ILE A 929 -19.24 -29.00 26.02
CA ILE A 929 -19.40 -27.73 25.30
C ILE A 929 -20.88 -27.35 25.29
N ARG A 930 -21.80 -28.27 24.91
CA ARG A 930 -23.26 -28.01 25.01
C ARG A 930 -23.69 -27.62 26.45
N VAL A 931 -23.12 -28.24 27.48
CA VAL A 931 -23.39 -27.87 28.90
C VAL A 931 -22.79 -26.50 29.28
N ALA A 932 -21.61 -26.15 28.77
CA ALA A 932 -21.00 -24.83 29.04
C ALA A 932 -21.81 -23.70 28.37
N PHE A 933 -22.16 -23.85 27.09
CA PHE A 933 -23.03 -22.92 26.38
C PHE A 933 -24.42 -22.84 27.00
N GLY A 934 -25.00 -23.98 27.41
CA GLY A 934 -26.31 -24.03 28.08
C GLY A 934 -26.36 -23.33 29.44
N ARG A 935 -25.20 -22.98 30.03
CA ARG A 935 -25.08 -22.10 31.21
C ARG A 935 -24.82 -20.63 30.85
N ALA A 936 -24.29 -20.33 29.67
CA ALA A 936 -24.01 -18.98 29.20
C ALA A 936 -25.25 -18.33 28.54
N PHE A 937 -26.05 -19.14 27.84
CA PHE A 937 -27.36 -18.78 27.30
C PHE A 937 -28.43 -19.52 28.13
N PHE A 938 -29.21 -20.40 27.51
CA PHE A 938 -30.03 -21.40 28.20
C PHE A 938 -30.08 -22.72 27.41
N PRO A 939 -30.35 -23.87 28.07
CA PRO A 939 -30.18 -25.19 27.45
C PRO A 939 -31.04 -25.39 26.20
N GLU A 940 -32.29 -24.92 26.21
CA GLU A 940 -33.23 -25.13 25.10
C GLU A 940 -32.83 -24.38 23.83
N LEU A 941 -32.32 -23.15 23.95
CA LEU A 941 -31.78 -22.40 22.81
C LEU A 941 -30.50 -23.04 22.26
N VAL A 942 -29.62 -23.49 23.15
CA VAL A 942 -28.36 -24.17 22.79
C VAL A 942 -28.60 -25.55 22.18
N ALA A 943 -29.73 -26.20 22.48
CA ALA A 943 -30.14 -27.43 21.81
C ALA A 943 -30.46 -27.21 20.33
N ASN A 944 -31.25 -26.18 19.99
CA ASN A 944 -31.56 -25.85 18.59
C ASN A 944 -30.28 -25.43 17.81
N PHE A 945 -29.53 -24.45 18.32
CA PHE A 945 -28.26 -24.02 17.71
C PHE A 945 -27.23 -25.15 17.57
N GLY A 946 -27.11 -26.01 18.59
CA GLY A 946 -26.11 -27.07 18.62
C GLY A 946 -26.37 -28.18 17.60
N ASP A 947 -27.64 -28.42 17.26
CA ASP A 947 -28.03 -29.31 16.16
C ASP A 947 -27.82 -28.65 14.79
N GLU A 948 -28.15 -27.36 14.63
CA GLU A 948 -27.90 -26.61 13.37
C GLU A 948 -26.42 -26.49 13.01
N MET A 949 -25.52 -26.52 14.01
CA MET A 949 -24.06 -26.41 13.83
C MET A 949 -23.30 -27.74 13.97
N GLU A 950 -23.99 -28.89 14.10
CA GLU A 950 -23.34 -30.18 14.34
C GLU A 950 -22.49 -30.64 13.14
N ASP A 951 -23.02 -30.49 11.92
CA ASP A 951 -22.30 -30.75 10.64
C ASP A 951 -21.43 -29.55 10.18
N GLY A 952 -21.21 -28.57 11.04
CA GLY A 952 -20.51 -27.31 10.73
C GLY A 952 -21.45 -26.13 10.48
N VAL A 953 -20.87 -24.96 10.20
CA VAL A 953 -21.62 -23.70 10.07
C VAL A 953 -22.16 -23.56 8.64
N GLN A 954 -23.45 -23.86 8.48
CA GLN A 954 -24.19 -23.70 7.22
C GLN A 954 -24.62 -22.23 7.03
N THR A 955 -24.07 -21.57 6.01
CA THR A 955 -24.30 -20.14 5.73
C THR A 955 -24.69 -19.90 4.28
N GLU A 956 -25.49 -18.86 4.06
CA GLU A 956 -26.05 -18.50 2.77
C GLU A 956 -25.58 -17.11 2.33
N LEU A 957 -25.22 -16.99 1.06
CA LEU A 957 -24.87 -15.74 0.39
C LEU A 957 -25.88 -15.44 -0.70
N ASN A 958 -26.53 -14.28 -0.61
CA ASN A 958 -27.43 -13.77 -1.63
C ASN A 958 -26.70 -12.69 -2.42
N THR A 959 -26.79 -12.71 -3.75
CA THR A 959 -26.32 -11.63 -4.63
C THR A 959 -27.40 -11.32 -5.63
N VAL A 960 -27.85 -10.06 -5.67
CA VAL A 960 -28.83 -9.57 -6.64
C VAL A 960 -28.27 -8.34 -7.35
N ILE A 961 -28.35 -8.33 -8.68
CA ILE A 961 -28.13 -7.15 -9.51
C ILE A 961 -29.50 -6.63 -9.96
N LEU A 962 -29.78 -5.37 -9.62
CA LEU A 962 -30.94 -4.61 -10.06
C LEU A 962 -30.51 -3.56 -11.09
N ASN A 963 -31.23 -3.49 -12.21
CA ASN A 963 -31.04 -2.57 -13.34
C ASN A 963 -29.61 -2.54 -13.92
N GLY A 964 -28.84 -3.61 -13.71
CA GLY A 964 -27.46 -3.75 -14.17
C GLY A 964 -26.40 -2.96 -13.37
N ASN A 965 -26.80 -1.98 -12.56
CA ASN A 965 -25.90 -1.03 -11.89
C ASN A 965 -26.00 -0.96 -10.35
N ILE A 966 -26.98 -1.64 -9.74
CA ILE A 966 -27.13 -1.72 -8.27
C ILE A 966 -26.90 -3.17 -7.83
N ALA A 967 -25.93 -3.40 -6.94
CA ALA A 967 -25.76 -4.69 -6.26
C ALA A 967 -26.35 -4.66 -4.84
N LEU A 968 -27.11 -5.70 -4.52
CA LEU A 968 -27.62 -6.00 -3.19
C LEU A 968 -27.04 -7.35 -2.76
N VAL A 969 -26.27 -7.39 -1.68
CA VAL A 969 -25.59 -8.60 -1.20
C VAL A 969 -26.00 -8.88 0.24
N GLY A 970 -26.47 -10.09 0.52
CA GLY A 970 -26.97 -10.49 1.84
C GLY A 970 -26.22 -11.69 2.40
N GLY A 971 -25.75 -11.61 3.65
CA GLY A 971 -25.07 -12.71 4.35
C GLY A 971 -25.74 -13.10 5.67
N SER A 972 -25.81 -14.39 5.95
CA SER A 972 -26.54 -14.97 7.10
C SER A 972 -25.82 -14.86 8.46
N GLY A 973 -25.42 -13.66 8.87
CA GLY A 973 -24.81 -13.46 10.19
C GLY A 973 -24.30 -12.06 10.48
N GLU A 974 -23.49 -11.95 11.53
CA GLU A 974 -22.95 -10.69 12.04
C GLU A 974 -21.57 -10.40 11.41
N PHE A 975 -21.59 -9.91 10.17
CA PHE A 975 -20.37 -9.55 9.45
C PHE A 975 -19.74 -8.29 10.03
N PHE A 976 -18.41 -8.30 10.23
CA PHE A 976 -17.64 -7.12 10.58
C PHE A 976 -17.58 -6.14 9.40
N CYS A 977 -17.57 -4.83 9.69
CA CYS A 977 -17.68 -3.73 8.72
C CYS A 977 -16.77 -3.87 7.49
N ASN A 978 -15.54 -4.32 7.68
CA ASN A 978 -14.55 -4.43 6.62
C ASN A 978 -14.89 -5.46 5.54
N HIS A 979 -15.77 -6.45 5.80
CA HIS A 979 -16.31 -7.31 4.74
C HIS A 979 -17.15 -6.51 3.74
N SER A 980 -18.06 -5.67 4.26
CA SER A 980 -18.89 -4.74 3.48
C SER A 980 -18.05 -3.69 2.76
N ASN A 981 -17.13 -3.02 3.46
CA ASN A 981 -16.24 -2.00 2.88
C ASN A 981 -15.44 -2.56 1.69
N ARG A 982 -14.76 -3.70 1.88
CA ARG A 982 -13.97 -4.37 0.84
C ARG A 982 -14.82 -4.82 -0.35
N LEU A 983 -16.07 -5.24 -0.12
CA LEU A 983 -17.00 -5.59 -1.20
C LEU A 983 -17.40 -4.34 -2.00
N LYS A 984 -17.78 -3.26 -1.33
CA LYS A 984 -18.13 -1.96 -1.93
C LYS A 984 -16.98 -1.42 -2.77
N GLU A 985 -15.78 -1.32 -2.19
CA GLU A 985 -14.54 -0.86 -2.83
C GLU A 985 -14.16 -1.63 -4.12
N ARG A 986 -14.53 -2.92 -4.22
CA ARG A 986 -14.09 -3.81 -5.30
C ARG A 986 -15.15 -4.05 -6.38
N SER A 987 -16.42 -3.73 -6.11
CA SER A 987 -17.57 -4.01 -6.99
C SER A 987 -17.62 -3.19 -8.28
N TYR A 988 -17.18 -1.93 -8.21
CA TYR A 988 -17.22 -0.92 -9.28
C TYR A 988 -18.60 -0.74 -9.95
N LEU A 989 -19.67 -0.96 -9.19
CA LEU A 989 -21.04 -0.60 -9.54
C LEU A 989 -21.44 0.72 -8.85
N ASP A 990 -22.41 1.43 -9.44
CA ASP A 990 -22.86 2.76 -8.97
C ASP A 990 -23.29 2.71 -7.50
N HIS A 991 -23.99 1.63 -7.11
CA HIS A 991 -24.32 1.35 -5.72
C HIS A 991 -24.10 -0.13 -5.39
N THR A 992 -23.50 -0.41 -4.23
CA THR A 992 -23.40 -1.75 -3.65
C THR A 992 -23.80 -1.68 -2.19
N LEU A 993 -24.92 -2.32 -1.84
CA LEU A 993 -25.45 -2.38 -0.48
C LEU A 993 -25.17 -3.78 0.09
N PHE A 994 -24.80 -3.83 1.37
CA PHE A 994 -24.59 -5.08 2.09
C PHE A 994 -25.59 -5.19 3.23
N PHE A 995 -26.27 -6.33 3.30
CA PHE A 995 -27.23 -6.68 4.33
C PHE A 995 -26.65 -7.80 5.21
N GLY A 996 -26.27 -7.44 6.44
CA GLY A 996 -26.03 -8.43 7.48
C GLY A 996 -27.33 -9.06 7.95
N TYR A 997 -27.22 -10.08 8.80
CA TYR A 997 -28.39 -10.71 9.46
C TYR A 997 -29.44 -11.22 8.46
N CYS A 998 -29.03 -11.52 7.22
CA CYS A 998 -29.91 -11.69 6.07
C CYS A 998 -30.12 -13.17 5.75
N ASN A 999 -31.38 -13.61 5.68
CA ASN A 999 -31.79 -14.98 5.34
C ASN A 999 -31.19 -16.10 6.23
N GLY A 1000 -30.78 -15.75 7.45
CA GLY A 1000 -30.26 -16.72 8.41
C GLY A 1000 -29.41 -16.07 9.49
N HIS A 1001 -28.84 -16.90 10.35
CA HIS A 1001 -28.01 -16.47 11.47
C HIS A 1001 -26.92 -17.50 11.80
N ASN A 1002 -25.66 -17.09 11.75
CA ASN A 1002 -24.52 -17.96 12.06
C ASN A 1002 -23.55 -17.32 13.08
N LEU A 1003 -24.07 -16.41 13.90
CA LEU A 1003 -23.28 -15.55 14.81
C LEU A 1003 -22.23 -14.74 14.02
N TYR A 1004 -21.04 -14.51 14.58
CA TYR A 1004 -20.09 -13.52 14.05
C TYR A 1004 -19.18 -14.04 12.93
N PHE A 1005 -19.12 -13.25 11.85
CA PHE A 1005 -18.10 -13.32 10.79
C PHE A 1005 -17.08 -12.17 10.97
N PRO A 1006 -16.06 -12.36 11.81
CA PRO A 1006 -14.91 -11.45 11.88
C PRO A 1006 -14.13 -11.47 10.56
N THR A 1007 -13.25 -10.49 10.35
CA THR A 1007 -12.19 -10.61 9.34
C THR A 1007 -10.99 -11.38 9.91
N ILE A 1008 -10.09 -11.85 9.04
CA ILE A 1008 -8.83 -12.48 9.45
C ILE A 1008 -8.03 -11.56 10.40
N GLU A 1009 -8.04 -10.24 10.16
CA GLU A 1009 -7.37 -9.28 11.06
C GLU A 1009 -8.01 -9.28 12.46
N ALA A 1010 -9.35 -9.21 12.55
CA ALA A 1010 -10.05 -9.25 13.83
C ALA A 1010 -9.80 -10.55 14.61
N VAL A 1011 -9.71 -11.70 13.93
CA VAL A 1011 -9.32 -12.97 14.58
C VAL A 1011 -7.88 -12.92 15.10
N SER A 1012 -6.96 -12.24 14.43
CA SER A 1012 -5.60 -12.03 14.92
C SER A 1012 -5.52 -11.08 16.13
N GLU A 1013 -6.48 -10.15 16.25
CA GLU A 1013 -6.60 -9.26 17.40
C GLU A 1013 -7.24 -9.96 18.61
N GLY A 1014 -8.25 -10.80 18.40
CA GLY A 1014 -8.98 -11.54 19.42
C GLY A 1014 -9.92 -10.69 20.28
N GLY A 1015 -10.92 -11.33 20.88
CA GLY A 1015 -11.97 -10.70 21.68
C GLY A 1015 -13.38 -11.01 21.18
N TYR A 1016 -14.37 -10.44 21.87
CA TYR A 1016 -15.79 -10.66 21.56
C TYR A 1016 -16.12 -10.33 20.09
N GLY A 1017 -16.80 -11.26 19.41
CA GLY A 1017 -17.09 -11.21 17.97
C GLY A 1017 -16.03 -11.88 17.08
N ALA A 1018 -14.83 -12.18 17.59
CA ALA A 1018 -13.79 -12.91 16.83
C ALA A 1018 -13.32 -14.21 17.52
N ASP A 1019 -13.46 -14.30 18.84
CA ASP A 1019 -13.15 -15.52 19.61
C ASP A 1019 -14.14 -16.66 19.30
N PRO A 1020 -13.69 -17.94 19.32
CA PRO A 1020 -14.53 -19.09 18.97
C PRO A 1020 -15.91 -19.19 19.65
N PRO A 1021 -16.10 -18.81 20.94
CA PRO A 1021 -17.39 -18.97 21.62
C PRO A 1021 -18.56 -18.18 21.02
N VAL A 1022 -18.29 -17.15 20.23
CA VAL A 1022 -19.31 -16.37 19.50
C VAL A 1022 -19.04 -16.25 18.00
N SER A 1023 -17.85 -16.66 17.53
CA SER A 1023 -17.54 -16.84 16.11
C SER A 1023 -17.15 -18.31 15.86
N PRO A 1024 -18.14 -19.21 15.73
CA PRO A 1024 -17.90 -20.62 15.46
C PRO A 1024 -17.45 -20.88 14.02
N VAL A 1025 -17.66 -19.96 13.08
CA VAL A 1025 -17.31 -20.13 11.66
C VAL A 1025 -15.79 -20.13 11.41
N GLU A 1026 -15.34 -20.86 10.38
CA GLU A 1026 -13.93 -20.94 9.98
C GLU A 1026 -13.28 -19.56 9.75
N ILE A 1027 -12.00 -19.43 10.13
CA ILE A 1027 -11.21 -18.22 9.92
C ILE A 1027 -11.01 -17.98 8.42
N GLY A 1028 -11.47 -16.83 7.91
CA GLY A 1028 -11.44 -16.52 6.48
C GLY A 1028 -12.73 -16.85 5.73
N ALA A 1029 -13.76 -17.41 6.38
CA ALA A 1029 -15.04 -17.68 5.74
C ALA A 1029 -15.71 -16.40 5.19
N GLY A 1030 -15.69 -15.29 5.96
CA GLY A 1030 -16.26 -14.02 5.51
C GLY A 1030 -15.60 -13.50 4.24
N GLU A 1031 -14.27 -13.55 4.16
CA GLU A 1031 -13.51 -13.21 2.95
C GLU A 1031 -13.85 -14.13 1.77
N GLN A 1032 -14.12 -15.42 1.99
CA GLN A 1032 -14.58 -16.34 0.94
C GLN A 1032 -15.96 -15.94 0.41
N LEU A 1033 -16.94 -15.64 1.28
CA LEU A 1033 -18.26 -15.14 0.86
C LEU A 1033 -18.12 -13.83 0.07
N MET A 1034 -17.33 -12.86 0.55
CA MET A 1034 -17.18 -11.57 -0.15
C MET A 1034 -16.50 -11.72 -1.51
N ASN A 1035 -15.56 -12.66 -1.66
CA ASN A 1035 -14.97 -12.99 -2.96
C ASN A 1035 -15.98 -13.67 -3.90
N GLN A 1036 -16.85 -14.57 -3.40
CA GLN A 1036 -17.90 -15.18 -4.23
C GLN A 1036 -18.97 -14.15 -4.62
N ALA A 1037 -19.35 -13.23 -3.72
CA ALA A 1037 -20.25 -12.12 -4.04
C ALA A 1037 -19.70 -11.27 -5.20
N LEU A 1038 -18.40 -10.99 -5.17
CA LEU A 1038 -17.73 -10.23 -6.21
C LEU A 1038 -17.69 -10.99 -7.56
N ILE A 1039 -17.46 -12.30 -7.53
CA ILE A 1039 -17.54 -13.17 -8.72
C ILE A 1039 -18.97 -13.20 -9.28
N ASN A 1040 -19.99 -13.28 -8.41
CA ASN A 1040 -21.41 -13.23 -8.80
C ASN A 1040 -21.74 -11.90 -9.48
N ILE A 1041 -21.40 -10.77 -8.85
CA ILE A 1041 -21.58 -9.41 -9.39
C ILE A 1041 -21.00 -9.33 -10.81
N TYR A 1042 -19.70 -9.62 -10.97
CA TYR A 1042 -19.03 -9.49 -12.27
C TYR A 1042 -19.52 -10.50 -13.33
N SER A 1043 -20.01 -11.66 -12.92
CA SER A 1043 -20.62 -12.63 -13.86
C SER A 1043 -21.99 -12.16 -14.35
N MET A 1044 -22.85 -11.66 -13.45
CA MET A 1044 -24.20 -11.19 -13.80
C MET A 1044 -24.20 -9.98 -14.74
N ILE A 1045 -23.20 -9.10 -14.62
CA ILE A 1045 -22.99 -7.94 -15.51
C ILE A 1045 -22.07 -8.24 -16.71
N GLY A 1046 -21.71 -9.52 -16.93
CA GLY A 1046 -20.98 -9.97 -18.13
C GLY A 1046 -19.52 -9.54 -18.24
N LYS A 1047 -18.86 -9.23 -17.11
CA LYS A 1047 -17.43 -8.88 -17.04
C LYS A 1047 -16.53 -10.09 -16.82
N LEU A 1048 -17.06 -11.15 -16.20
CA LEU A 1048 -16.43 -12.47 -16.15
C LEU A 1048 -17.25 -13.46 -16.98
N VAL A 1049 -16.55 -14.34 -17.71
CA VAL A 1049 -17.15 -15.59 -18.17
C VAL A 1049 -17.26 -16.49 -16.95
N ALA A 1050 -18.49 -16.82 -16.56
CA ALA A 1050 -18.70 -17.79 -15.48
C ALA A 1050 -18.07 -19.14 -15.89
N PRO A 1051 -17.23 -19.76 -15.05
CA PRO A 1051 -16.66 -21.06 -15.38
C PRO A 1051 -17.78 -22.11 -15.49
N GLU A 1052 -17.78 -22.92 -16.54
CA GLU A 1052 -18.69 -24.05 -16.66
C GLU A 1052 -18.47 -24.98 -15.46
N ASN A 1053 -19.49 -25.13 -14.61
CA ASN A 1053 -19.35 -25.77 -13.31
C ASN A 1053 -19.01 -27.27 -13.45
N PRO A 1054 -17.81 -27.74 -13.06
CA PRO A 1054 -17.42 -29.14 -13.20
C PRO A 1054 -18.29 -30.10 -12.36
N ALA A 1055 -18.96 -29.58 -11.31
CA ALA A 1055 -19.75 -30.39 -10.38
C ALA A 1055 -21.07 -30.93 -10.98
N ALA A 1056 -21.51 -30.45 -12.15
CA ALA A 1056 -22.61 -31.07 -12.89
C ALA A 1056 -22.24 -32.44 -13.50
N GLY A 1057 -20.97 -32.85 -13.41
CA GLY A 1057 -20.38 -33.96 -14.18
C GLY A 1057 -20.37 -35.36 -13.56
N THR A 1058 -20.74 -35.56 -12.29
CA THR A 1058 -20.79 -36.92 -11.69
C THR A 1058 -21.85 -37.09 -10.58
N ALA A 1059 -23.12 -37.16 -10.97
CA ALA A 1059 -24.11 -37.97 -10.25
C ALA A 1059 -24.26 -39.32 -11.00
N GLY A 1060 -23.15 -40.05 -11.13
CA GLY A 1060 -22.96 -41.05 -12.20
C GLY A 1060 -22.23 -42.34 -11.83
N LYS A 1061 -21.71 -42.47 -10.60
CA LYS A 1061 -21.39 -43.74 -9.92
C LYS A 1061 -20.95 -43.51 -8.47
#